data_AF-A0A7S0B8E6-F1
#
_entry.id   AF-A0A7S0B8E6-F1
#
_cell.length_a   1.000
_cell.length_b   1.000
_cell.length_c   1.000
_cell.angle_alpha   90.00
_cell.angle_beta   90.00
_cell.angle_gamma   90.00
#
_symmetry.space_group_name_H-M   'P 1'
#
loop_
_entity.id
_entity.type
_entity.pdbx_description
1 polymer ?
#
loop_
_entity_poly.entity_id
_entity_poly.type
_entity_poly.pdbx_seq_one_letter_code
_entity_poly.pdbx_strand_id
1 'polypeptide(L)'
;MAPEAGEADLVIRGGTIVDGTGSPPFVGDIAVKGDKITAVGESLAVSAGQEYDARGLLVAPGWIDPHTHFDAQWSWDPYLSPSTAAGVTTCVMGNCGIGFAPCQADRREFLAYLVEAVEDIPGAVIAEGLKYDFETFEEYMDSIERKELACDVAVMIGHSAVRAWVMGKRASLSDKPGGAKKNPVLPGEIEAMAGLVRDAVAAGAVGFSTSRLLIHRDPQGTLTPGALASNEEVMAISRAIAEGGGGVFEMSSDFASYDDVAYSKLDPVKVWEYQRAEQAWMVDIARECGDKVAFTFNVIPALQAGQDIVDAVNSAGGVAKGQIFARIQGFLQKFGSRMHPFVVSRAFRKAALDCKRTGADLLARLRDPKVREEVIAEARAFYSAPPPGLEQMLMVFLPWSDLYLWTPGYEPTREESIAGVAERGGREPVEAAYDFLLGGGTLWKPQVGLYAGGNLDPTYRLLQHPDVIPGFADAGAHGTIIQDAAAATHSLTFWARDRARGPRLPVELLVRKQTLDVAELFGLVDRGVLAPGKKADINIIDMDKLRIHEPYLIDDMPCGQQRWTQDVDGYRLTLVSGRAIFEHGKPTGALPGRLVRNPRRDAGAWRGVAPQVAGPLEAAALPAGEAAADAAAAERALDGAESKGASAMARILRSTVEAEEAGRAGATGPQPTLRGAASQRSRL
;
A
#
# COMPACT_ATOMS: atom_id res chain seq x y z
N MET A 1 -40.05 -11.36 38.33
CA MET A 1 -40.15 -10.07 37.62
C MET A 1 -39.57 -10.30 36.24
N ALA A 2 -40.35 -10.05 35.17
CA ALA A 2 -39.79 -10.06 33.83
C ALA A 2 -38.76 -8.92 33.73
N PRO A 3 -37.58 -9.12 33.11
CA PRO A 3 -36.62 -8.05 32.95
C PRO A 3 -37.27 -6.92 32.13
N GLU A 4 -37.10 -5.67 32.55
CA GLU A 4 -37.56 -4.50 31.79
C GLU A 4 -36.96 -4.56 30.38
N ALA A 5 -37.80 -4.43 29.35
CA ALA A 5 -37.35 -4.42 27.97
C ALA A 5 -36.45 -3.20 27.74
N GLY A 6 -35.18 -3.42 27.41
CA GLY A 6 -34.30 -2.34 26.98
C GLY A 6 -34.81 -1.71 25.68
N GLU A 7 -34.57 -0.42 25.49
CA GLU A 7 -34.88 0.29 24.23
C GLU A 7 -33.61 0.46 23.41
N ALA A 8 -33.63 0.02 22.15
CA ALA A 8 -32.54 0.15 21.18
C ALA A 8 -33.03 0.78 19.86
N ASP A 9 -32.11 1.33 19.07
CA ASP A 9 -32.45 1.85 17.75
C ASP A 9 -32.53 0.70 16.74
N LEU A 10 -31.56 -0.22 16.80
CA LEU A 10 -31.58 -1.47 16.03
C LEU A 10 -31.15 -2.67 16.89
N VAL A 11 -31.64 -3.86 16.52
CA VAL A 11 -31.17 -5.14 17.04
C VAL A 11 -30.86 -6.11 15.90
N ILE A 12 -29.71 -6.77 16.00
CA ILE A 12 -29.32 -7.90 15.14
C ILE A 12 -29.68 -9.18 15.91
N ARG A 13 -30.45 -10.08 15.29
CA ARG A 13 -31.04 -11.26 15.95
C ARG A 13 -30.41 -12.58 15.51
N GLY A 14 -30.03 -13.42 16.47
CA GLY A 14 -29.70 -14.84 16.27
C GLY A 14 -28.52 -15.11 15.33
N GLY A 15 -27.57 -14.18 15.22
CA GLY A 15 -26.37 -14.35 14.40
C GLY A 15 -25.31 -15.21 15.09
N THR A 16 -24.41 -15.82 14.30
CA THR A 16 -23.19 -16.44 14.83
C THR A 16 -22.17 -15.34 15.07
N ILE A 17 -22.05 -14.90 16.32
CA ILE A 17 -21.20 -13.80 16.74
C ILE A 17 -19.76 -14.29 16.88
N VAL A 18 -18.87 -13.66 16.13
CA VAL A 18 -17.42 -13.74 16.29
C VAL A 18 -16.96 -12.36 16.74
N ASP A 19 -16.79 -12.22 18.05
CA ASP A 19 -16.76 -10.92 18.71
C ASP A 19 -15.47 -10.10 18.49
N GLY A 20 -14.45 -10.66 17.84
CA GLY A 20 -13.15 -10.01 17.62
C GLY A 20 -12.11 -10.28 18.70
N THR A 21 -12.46 -10.94 19.80
CA THR A 21 -11.51 -11.27 20.88
C THR A 21 -10.65 -12.50 20.59
N GLY A 22 -11.06 -13.32 19.62
CA GLY A 22 -10.51 -14.65 19.36
C GLY A 22 -11.15 -15.74 20.23
N SER A 23 -12.19 -15.41 20.99
CA SER A 23 -13.00 -16.40 21.72
C SER A 23 -13.85 -17.25 20.75
N PRO A 24 -14.27 -18.47 21.16
CA PRO A 24 -15.13 -19.31 20.34
C PRO A 24 -16.43 -18.59 19.92
N PRO A 25 -16.90 -18.78 18.68
CA PRO A 25 -18.16 -18.19 18.21
C PRO A 25 -19.37 -18.67 19.02
N PHE A 26 -20.38 -17.82 19.19
CA PHE A 26 -21.66 -18.19 19.83
C PHE A 26 -22.85 -17.57 19.09
N VAL A 27 -24.04 -18.17 19.24
CA VAL A 27 -25.26 -17.62 18.64
C VAL A 27 -25.89 -16.61 19.60
N GLY A 28 -26.23 -15.43 19.11
CA GLY A 28 -26.86 -14.42 19.94
C GLY A 28 -27.37 -13.19 19.19
N ASP A 29 -27.78 -12.21 19.99
CA ASP A 29 -28.30 -10.93 19.57
C ASP A 29 -27.32 -9.79 19.93
N ILE A 30 -27.40 -8.69 19.17
CA ILE A 30 -26.66 -7.45 19.43
C ILE A 30 -27.64 -6.29 19.39
N ALA A 31 -27.71 -5.51 20.48
CA ALA A 31 -28.49 -4.28 20.54
C ALA A 31 -27.59 -3.06 20.34
N VAL A 32 -28.07 -2.09 19.54
CA VAL A 32 -27.36 -0.86 19.23
C VAL A 32 -28.27 0.34 19.49
N LYS A 33 -27.73 1.38 20.13
CA LYS A 33 -28.40 2.67 20.36
C LYS A 33 -27.41 3.79 20.03
N GLY A 34 -27.81 4.69 19.15
CA GLY A 34 -26.94 5.68 18.53
C GLY A 34 -25.79 5.00 17.79
N ASP A 35 -24.58 5.40 18.14
CA ASP A 35 -23.34 4.90 17.56
C ASP A 35 -22.72 3.72 18.33
N LYS A 36 -23.39 3.21 19.38
CA LYS A 36 -22.82 2.22 20.31
C LYS A 36 -23.63 0.94 20.41
N ILE A 37 -22.90 -0.15 20.61
CA ILE A 37 -23.43 -1.43 21.07
C ILE A 37 -23.80 -1.28 22.55
N THR A 38 -25.04 -1.59 22.91
CA THR A 38 -25.54 -1.49 24.29
C THR A 38 -25.61 -2.83 24.99
N ALA A 39 -25.81 -3.92 24.23
CA ALA A 39 -25.85 -5.27 24.77
C ALA A 39 -25.44 -6.31 23.71
N VAL A 40 -24.80 -7.39 24.16
CA VAL A 40 -24.48 -8.59 23.38
C VAL A 40 -24.80 -9.79 24.26
N GLY A 41 -25.51 -10.79 23.74
CA GLY A 41 -25.82 -12.00 24.50
C GLY A 41 -26.68 -12.99 23.73
N GLU A 42 -26.84 -14.20 24.25
CA GLU A 42 -27.55 -15.30 23.56
C GLU A 42 -29.01 -15.01 23.23
N SER A 43 -29.68 -14.20 24.06
CA SER A 43 -31.07 -13.78 23.86
C SER A 43 -31.33 -12.47 24.58
N LEU A 44 -31.61 -11.40 23.84
CA LEU A 44 -31.82 -10.06 24.42
C LEU A 44 -33.32 -9.70 24.46
N ALA A 45 -33.84 -9.43 25.66
CA ALA A 45 -35.18 -8.87 25.87
C ALA A 45 -35.16 -7.36 25.62
N VAL A 46 -35.05 -6.96 24.36
CA VAL A 46 -34.91 -5.56 23.92
C VAL A 46 -35.93 -5.30 22.80
N SER A 47 -36.62 -4.15 22.88
CA SER A 47 -37.46 -3.63 21.79
C SER A 47 -36.62 -2.66 20.95
N ALA A 48 -36.72 -2.74 19.63
CA ALA A 48 -35.94 -1.89 18.73
C ALA A 48 -36.78 -1.30 17.59
N GLY A 49 -36.38 -0.12 17.11
CA GLY A 49 -37.00 0.53 15.94
C GLY A 49 -36.74 -0.24 14.63
N GLN A 50 -35.64 -0.99 14.57
CA GLN A 50 -35.27 -1.83 13.45
C GLN A 50 -34.72 -3.19 13.91
N GLU A 51 -35.09 -4.26 13.22
CA GLU A 51 -34.55 -5.61 13.49
C GLU A 51 -33.95 -6.22 12.23
N TYR A 52 -32.76 -6.79 12.36
CA TYR A 52 -32.09 -7.57 11.32
C TYR A 52 -32.02 -9.03 11.73
N ASP A 53 -32.58 -9.92 10.90
CA ASP A 53 -32.43 -11.36 11.08
C ASP A 53 -31.05 -11.82 10.57
N ALA A 54 -30.19 -12.25 11.49
CA ALA A 54 -28.86 -12.77 11.21
C ALA A 54 -28.75 -14.30 11.39
N ARG A 55 -29.86 -15.03 11.51
CA ARG A 55 -29.82 -16.49 11.64
C ARG A 55 -29.09 -17.15 10.48
N GLY A 56 -28.11 -18.00 10.80
CA GLY A 56 -27.25 -18.66 9.82
C GLY A 56 -26.18 -17.74 9.22
N LEU A 57 -26.06 -16.48 9.66
CA LEU A 57 -25.06 -15.53 9.21
C LEU A 57 -23.99 -15.33 10.28
N LEU A 58 -22.78 -14.98 9.84
CA LEU A 58 -21.68 -14.54 10.68
C LEU A 58 -21.87 -13.06 11.03
N VAL A 59 -21.68 -12.68 12.29
CA VAL A 59 -21.67 -11.29 12.76
C VAL A 59 -20.33 -10.99 13.40
N ALA A 60 -19.61 -10.01 12.88
CA ALA A 60 -18.25 -9.65 13.29
C ALA A 60 -18.10 -8.12 13.43
N PRO A 61 -17.09 -7.61 14.17
CA PRO A 61 -16.75 -6.19 14.08
C PRO A 61 -16.43 -5.82 12.63
N GLY A 62 -16.66 -4.56 12.28
CA GLY A 62 -16.21 -4.01 11.00
C GLY A 62 -14.69 -4.10 10.84
N TRP A 63 -14.20 -4.32 9.61
CA TRP A 63 -12.76 -4.51 9.39
C TRP A 63 -12.00 -3.19 9.53
N ILE A 64 -10.79 -3.28 10.07
CA ILE A 64 -9.86 -2.16 10.13
C ILE A 64 -8.73 -2.47 9.16
N ASP A 65 -8.60 -1.66 8.12
CA ASP A 65 -7.50 -1.75 7.16
C ASP A 65 -6.34 -0.85 7.63
N PRO A 66 -5.25 -1.42 8.17
CA PRO A 66 -4.16 -0.64 8.76
C PRO A 66 -3.23 -0.01 7.72
N HIS A 67 -3.38 -0.34 6.43
CA HIS A 67 -2.42 0.04 5.41
C HIS A 67 -3.10 0.36 4.09
N THR A 68 -3.49 1.63 3.98
CA THR A 68 -4.14 2.18 2.79
C THR A 68 -3.39 3.42 2.30
N HIS A 69 -3.61 3.73 1.02
CA HIS A 69 -3.08 4.88 0.31
C HIS A 69 -4.23 5.72 -0.29
N PHE A 70 -5.30 5.87 0.49
CA PHE A 70 -6.44 6.72 0.14
C PHE A 70 -6.17 8.22 0.38
N ASP A 71 -4.92 8.63 0.62
CA ASP A 71 -4.44 9.96 0.99
C ASP A 71 -4.87 11.09 0.04
N ALA A 72 -5.13 10.75 -1.23
CA ALA A 72 -5.78 11.66 -2.18
C ALA A 72 -7.26 11.31 -2.37
N GLN A 73 -7.58 10.01 -2.42
CA GLN A 73 -8.88 9.49 -2.84
C GLN A 73 -10.05 9.91 -1.94
N TRP A 74 -9.81 10.13 -0.64
CA TRP A 74 -10.84 10.68 0.26
C TRP A 74 -11.44 12.01 -0.24
N SER A 75 -10.68 12.76 -1.07
CA SER A 75 -11.11 14.06 -1.58
C SER A 75 -12.25 13.94 -2.61
N TRP A 76 -12.26 12.89 -3.44
CA TRP A 76 -13.27 12.69 -4.50
C TRP A 76 -14.19 11.48 -4.32
N ASP A 77 -13.75 10.43 -3.62
CA ASP A 77 -14.54 9.20 -3.41
C ASP A 77 -14.95 9.08 -1.94
N PRO A 78 -16.20 9.41 -1.59
CA PRO A 78 -16.68 9.33 -0.21
C PRO A 78 -16.78 7.88 0.31
N TYR A 79 -16.75 6.87 -0.57
CA TYR A 79 -16.81 5.48 -0.17
C TYR A 79 -15.44 4.83 0.05
N LEU A 80 -14.34 5.49 -0.30
CA LEU A 80 -12.99 4.88 -0.31
C LEU A 80 -13.02 3.50 -0.99
N SER A 81 -13.60 3.47 -2.19
CA SER A 81 -13.88 2.25 -2.93
C SER A 81 -12.58 1.61 -3.41
N PRO A 82 -12.48 0.26 -3.44
CA PRO A 82 -13.55 -0.69 -3.14
C PRO A 82 -13.52 -1.27 -1.71
N SER A 83 -12.69 -0.75 -0.79
CA SER A 83 -12.49 -1.36 0.54
C SER A 83 -13.78 -1.46 1.36
N THR A 84 -14.63 -0.43 1.36
CA THR A 84 -15.87 -0.44 2.15
C THR A 84 -16.90 -1.46 1.66
N ALA A 85 -16.94 -1.75 0.35
CA ALA A 85 -17.76 -2.83 -0.20
C ALA A 85 -17.28 -4.22 0.29
N ALA A 86 -16.02 -4.33 0.70
CA ALA A 86 -15.41 -5.51 1.30
C ALA A 86 -15.46 -5.52 2.84
N GLY A 87 -16.36 -4.75 3.45
CA GLY A 87 -16.63 -4.77 4.89
C GLY A 87 -15.68 -3.91 5.74
N VAL A 88 -14.82 -3.10 5.12
CA VAL A 88 -13.95 -2.17 5.84
C VAL A 88 -14.77 -1.01 6.41
N THR A 89 -14.62 -0.77 7.71
CA THR A 89 -15.29 0.30 8.47
C THR A 89 -14.31 1.33 9.01
N THR A 90 -13.01 1.06 8.94
CA THR A 90 -11.95 2.01 9.32
C THR A 90 -10.72 1.81 8.43
N CYS A 91 -10.20 2.89 7.84
CA CYS A 91 -8.95 2.88 7.07
C CYS A 91 -7.88 3.68 7.79
N VAL A 92 -6.62 3.23 7.73
CA VAL A 92 -5.44 4.00 8.17
C VAL A 92 -4.62 4.40 6.95
N MET A 93 -4.44 5.70 6.75
CA MET A 93 -3.70 6.31 5.63
C MET A 93 -2.33 6.84 6.07
N GLY A 94 -1.53 7.29 5.10
CA GLY A 94 -0.21 7.88 5.34
C GLY A 94 0.84 6.82 5.65
N ASN A 95 0.83 5.68 4.97
CA ASN A 95 1.81 4.61 5.12
C ASN A 95 3.05 4.83 4.23
N CYS A 96 4.09 4.02 4.41
CA CYS A 96 5.28 4.01 3.54
C CYS A 96 6.08 5.33 3.53
N GLY A 97 5.84 6.23 4.49
CA GLY A 97 6.41 7.58 4.47
C GLY A 97 5.86 8.46 3.36
N ILE A 98 4.76 8.07 2.72
CA ILE A 98 4.13 8.79 1.61
C ILE A 98 2.88 9.50 2.12
N GLY A 99 2.65 10.71 1.61
CA GLY A 99 1.50 11.53 1.97
C GLY A 99 1.56 12.91 1.32
N PHE A 100 0.45 13.65 1.40
CA PHE A 100 0.32 14.98 0.78
C PHE A 100 0.47 16.14 1.76
N ALA A 101 0.65 15.87 3.05
CA ALA A 101 0.80 16.88 4.09
C ALA A 101 1.95 16.51 5.05
N PRO A 102 2.70 17.50 5.57
CA PRO A 102 2.58 18.93 5.26
C PRO A 102 3.12 19.27 3.86
N CYS A 103 2.57 20.30 3.21
CA CYS A 103 2.94 20.69 1.84
C CYS A 103 2.73 22.19 1.57
N GLN A 104 3.82 22.93 1.39
CA GLN A 104 3.78 24.31 0.93
C GLN A 104 3.25 24.40 -0.52
N ALA A 105 2.59 25.50 -0.87
CA ALA A 105 1.99 25.68 -2.20
C ALA A 105 2.95 25.42 -3.38
N ASP A 106 4.22 25.82 -3.28
CA ASP A 106 5.24 25.65 -4.32
C ASP A 106 5.85 24.23 -4.37
N ARG A 107 5.47 23.34 -3.44
CA ARG A 107 5.94 21.95 -3.35
C ARG A 107 4.89 20.90 -3.74
N ARG A 108 3.65 21.31 -4.02
CA ARG A 108 2.53 20.42 -4.35
C ARG A 108 2.83 19.50 -5.52
N GLU A 109 3.38 20.04 -6.60
CA GLU A 109 3.75 19.28 -7.79
C GLU A 109 4.85 18.25 -7.49
N PHE A 110 5.85 18.62 -6.67
CA PHE A 110 6.91 17.71 -6.27
C PHE A 110 6.37 16.51 -5.47
N LEU A 111 5.51 16.74 -4.47
CA LEU A 111 4.90 15.64 -3.71
C LEU A 111 3.95 14.81 -4.57
N ALA A 112 3.17 15.43 -5.46
CA ALA A 112 2.30 14.70 -6.38
C ALA A 112 3.09 13.75 -7.29
N TYR A 113 4.24 14.18 -7.82
CA TYR A 113 5.10 13.29 -8.62
C TYR A 113 5.79 12.21 -7.80
N LEU A 114 6.13 12.49 -6.54
CA LEU A 114 6.68 11.48 -5.64
C LEU A 114 5.65 10.37 -5.40
N VAL A 115 4.40 10.74 -5.10
CA VAL A 115 3.29 9.79 -4.93
C VAL A 115 3.01 9.05 -6.24
N GLU A 116 3.04 9.71 -7.40
CA GLU A 116 2.91 9.03 -8.69
C GLU A 116 4.01 7.97 -8.91
N ALA A 117 5.26 8.29 -8.55
CA ALA A 117 6.39 7.39 -8.76
C ALA A 117 6.37 6.18 -7.83
N VAL A 118 5.91 6.37 -6.59
CA VAL A 118 5.85 5.30 -5.58
C VAL A 118 4.55 4.54 -5.68
N GLU A 119 3.41 5.22 -5.55
CA GLU A 119 2.08 4.62 -5.42
C GLU A 119 1.35 4.42 -6.75
N ASP A 120 1.93 4.81 -7.90
CA ASP A 120 1.30 4.68 -9.24
C ASP A 120 -0.10 5.33 -9.31
N ILE A 121 -0.31 6.42 -8.57
CA ILE A 121 -1.47 7.30 -8.71
C ILE A 121 -1.10 8.41 -9.69
N PRO A 122 -1.67 8.48 -10.90
CA PRO A 122 -1.22 9.45 -11.90
C PRO A 122 -1.34 10.90 -11.40
N GLY A 123 -0.33 11.74 -11.64
CA GLY A 123 -0.32 13.13 -11.18
C GLY A 123 -1.52 13.95 -11.68
N ALA A 124 -2.08 13.62 -12.85
CA ALA A 124 -3.31 14.23 -13.34
C ALA A 124 -4.54 13.91 -12.45
N VAL A 125 -4.62 12.68 -11.93
CA VAL A 125 -5.67 12.28 -10.99
C VAL A 125 -5.56 13.10 -9.71
N ILE A 126 -4.34 13.24 -9.19
CA ILE A 126 -4.06 14.01 -7.98
C ILE A 126 -4.42 15.48 -8.21
N ALA A 127 -3.95 16.07 -9.31
CA ALA A 127 -4.17 17.48 -9.61
C ALA A 127 -5.65 17.85 -9.82
N GLU A 128 -6.44 16.95 -10.41
CA GLU A 128 -7.89 17.16 -10.57
C GLU A 128 -8.68 16.82 -9.30
N GLY A 129 -8.31 15.73 -8.63
CA GLY A 129 -9.09 15.13 -7.54
C GLY A 129 -8.80 15.68 -6.15
N LEU A 130 -7.53 15.96 -5.82
CA LEU A 130 -7.12 16.40 -4.49
C LEU A 130 -7.29 17.91 -4.34
N LYS A 131 -8.16 18.30 -3.41
CA LYS A 131 -8.33 19.70 -3.01
C LYS A 131 -7.30 20.08 -1.95
N TYR A 132 -6.36 20.97 -2.31
CA TYR A 132 -5.41 21.56 -1.37
C TYR A 132 -6.02 22.78 -0.68
N ASP A 133 -6.73 22.55 0.42
CA ASP A 133 -7.19 23.57 1.38
C ASP A 133 -6.40 23.50 2.70
N PHE A 134 -5.17 23.00 2.62
CA PHE A 134 -4.22 22.80 3.71
C PHE A 134 -2.78 23.06 3.26
N GLU A 135 -1.92 23.44 4.19
CA GLU A 135 -0.46 23.36 4.05
C GLU A 135 0.16 22.57 5.21
N THR A 136 -0.35 22.77 6.43
CA THR A 136 0.09 22.02 7.61
C THR A 136 -0.62 20.67 7.72
N PHE A 137 -0.08 19.78 8.56
CA PHE A 137 -0.71 18.48 8.81
C PHE A 137 -2.04 18.62 9.58
N GLU A 138 -2.14 19.57 10.51
CA GLU A 138 -3.39 19.86 11.23
C GLU A 138 -4.49 20.33 10.28
N GLU A 139 -4.19 21.25 9.36
CA GLU A 139 -5.16 21.69 8.34
C GLU A 139 -5.58 20.54 7.42
N TYR A 140 -4.68 19.60 7.10
CA TYR A 140 -5.02 18.40 6.33
C TYR A 140 -6.01 17.51 7.07
N MET A 141 -5.77 17.27 8.37
CA MET A 141 -6.73 16.55 9.23
C MET A 141 -8.08 17.28 9.28
N ASP A 142 -8.08 18.60 9.45
CA ASP A 142 -9.31 19.39 9.48
C ASP A 142 -10.06 19.34 8.13
N SER A 143 -9.34 19.21 7.01
CA SER A 143 -9.94 19.01 5.69
C SER A 143 -10.67 17.66 5.58
N ILE A 144 -10.04 16.59 6.06
CA ILE A 144 -10.68 15.27 6.15
C ILE A 144 -11.88 15.32 7.09
N GLU A 145 -11.78 15.98 8.24
CA GLU A 145 -12.87 16.08 9.22
C GLU A 145 -14.12 16.76 8.65
N ARG A 146 -13.96 17.71 7.73
CA ARG A 146 -15.08 18.37 7.02
C ARG A 146 -15.75 17.46 5.97
N LYS A 147 -15.13 16.35 5.60
CA LYS A 147 -15.63 15.45 4.55
C LYS A 147 -16.60 14.42 5.13
N GLU A 148 -17.70 14.18 4.42
CA GLU A 148 -18.57 13.04 4.69
C GLU A 148 -18.00 11.80 4.01
N LEU A 149 -17.67 10.78 4.81
CA LEU A 149 -17.06 9.52 4.35
C LEU A 149 -17.90 8.32 4.81
N ALA A 150 -17.86 7.21 4.07
CA ALA A 150 -18.58 6.00 4.42
C ALA A 150 -17.99 5.30 5.65
N CYS A 151 -16.66 5.27 5.76
CA CYS A 151 -15.94 4.64 6.86
C CYS A 151 -15.11 5.67 7.65
N ASP A 152 -14.69 5.27 8.84
CA ASP A 152 -13.77 6.09 9.63
C ASP A 152 -12.37 6.10 9.02
N VAL A 153 -11.63 7.18 9.26
CA VAL A 153 -10.28 7.38 8.70
C VAL A 153 -9.33 7.82 9.80
N ALA A 154 -8.22 7.12 9.95
CA ALA A 154 -7.06 7.56 10.74
C ALA A 154 -5.91 7.90 9.80
N VAL A 155 -5.03 8.82 10.19
CA VAL A 155 -3.90 9.25 9.36
C VAL A 155 -2.59 9.26 10.14
N MET A 156 -1.53 8.79 9.49
CA MET A 156 -0.15 8.98 9.94
C MET A 156 0.52 10.10 9.14
N ILE A 157 1.53 10.74 9.73
CA ILE A 157 2.35 11.72 9.02
C ILE A 157 3.50 11.03 8.27
N GLY A 158 3.60 11.27 6.96
CA GLY A 158 4.58 10.62 6.09
C GLY A 158 5.95 11.31 6.07
N HIS A 159 7.02 10.54 6.25
CA HIS A 159 8.40 11.04 6.25
C HIS A 159 8.77 11.89 5.02
N SER A 160 8.31 11.51 3.83
CA SER A 160 8.67 12.22 2.60
C SER A 160 8.14 13.64 2.57
N ALA A 161 6.93 13.86 3.08
CA ALA A 161 6.33 15.19 3.19
C ALA A 161 7.06 16.04 4.24
N VAL A 162 7.43 15.44 5.38
CA VAL A 162 8.23 16.09 6.43
C VAL A 162 9.58 16.56 5.89
N ARG A 163 10.31 15.69 5.20
CA ARG A 163 11.59 16.06 4.56
C ARG A 163 11.38 17.09 3.46
N ALA A 164 10.37 16.95 2.61
CA ALA A 164 10.09 17.94 1.56
C ALA A 164 9.79 19.34 2.14
N TRP A 165 9.13 19.41 3.28
CA TRP A 165 8.83 20.67 3.98
C TRP A 165 10.10 21.36 4.50
N VAL A 166 10.95 20.63 5.22
CA VAL A 166 12.17 21.20 5.84
C VAL A 166 13.27 21.40 4.80
N MET A 167 13.38 20.47 3.85
CA MET A 167 14.50 20.41 2.93
C MET A 167 14.23 21.00 1.56
N GLY A 168 12.96 21.15 1.19
CA GLY A 168 12.57 21.49 -0.18
C GLY A 168 12.91 20.34 -1.14
N LYS A 169 13.16 20.69 -2.41
CA LYS A 169 13.40 19.70 -3.48
C LYS A 169 14.64 18.83 -3.26
N ARG A 170 15.57 19.24 -2.38
CA ARG A 170 16.76 18.43 -2.06
C ARG A 170 16.43 17.17 -1.27
N ALA A 171 15.22 17.07 -0.71
CA ALA A 171 14.73 15.88 0.01
C ALA A 171 14.89 14.57 -0.79
N SER A 172 14.84 14.65 -2.13
CA SER A 172 15.03 13.51 -3.04
C SER A 172 16.48 13.22 -3.43
N LEU A 173 17.46 13.99 -2.95
CA LEU A 173 18.87 13.69 -3.17
C LEU A 173 19.32 12.51 -2.28
N SER A 174 20.46 11.91 -2.62
CA SER A 174 20.94 10.73 -1.89
C SER A 174 21.66 11.11 -0.60
N ASP A 175 21.23 10.53 0.53
CA ASP A 175 21.95 10.63 1.82
C ASP A 175 23.24 9.78 1.84
N LYS A 176 23.50 8.97 0.81
CA LYS A 176 24.65 8.06 0.76
C LYS A 176 25.98 8.83 0.71
N PRO A 177 26.92 8.57 1.65
CA PRO A 177 28.26 9.14 1.58
C PRO A 177 28.96 8.76 0.27
N GLY A 178 29.37 9.77 -0.50
CA GLY A 178 30.10 9.57 -1.77
C GLY A 178 29.23 9.31 -3.00
N GLY A 179 27.90 9.42 -2.90
CA GLY A 179 27.00 9.36 -4.06
C GLY A 179 27.16 10.52 -5.04
N ALA A 180 26.63 10.37 -6.27
CA ALA A 180 26.75 11.34 -7.35
C ALA A 180 26.15 12.73 -7.02
N LYS A 181 25.18 12.79 -6.09
CA LYS A 181 24.63 14.02 -5.49
C LYS A 181 24.38 13.77 -4.00
N LYS A 182 25.04 14.52 -3.13
CA LYS A 182 24.88 14.41 -1.67
C LYS A 182 23.65 15.17 -1.19
N ASN A 183 22.95 14.61 -0.21
CA ASN A 183 21.87 15.26 0.53
C ASN A 183 22.31 15.51 1.99
N PRO A 184 23.10 16.58 2.26
CA PRO A 184 23.43 16.89 3.64
C PRO A 184 22.18 17.36 4.37
N VAL A 185 21.75 16.63 5.40
CA VAL A 185 20.87 17.17 6.44
C VAL A 185 21.66 18.25 7.16
N LEU A 186 21.19 19.50 7.08
CA LEU A 186 21.87 20.66 7.66
C LEU A 186 21.61 20.74 9.17
N PRO A 187 22.47 21.43 9.93
CA PRO A 187 22.24 21.64 11.36
C PRO A 187 20.86 22.27 11.62
N GLY A 188 20.10 21.72 12.58
CA GLY A 188 18.77 22.20 12.94
C GLY A 188 17.61 21.55 12.18
N GLU A 189 17.89 20.81 11.10
CA GLU A 189 16.83 20.23 10.26
C GLU A 189 16.20 18.98 10.85
N ILE A 190 16.97 18.17 11.58
CA ILE A 190 16.42 17.04 12.33
C ILE A 190 15.44 17.54 13.39
N GLU A 191 15.82 18.60 14.11
CA GLU A 191 14.96 19.23 15.11
C GLU A 191 13.70 19.84 14.49
N ALA A 192 13.81 20.45 13.30
CA ALA A 192 12.66 20.97 12.57
C ALA A 192 11.71 19.85 12.10
N MET A 193 12.25 18.74 11.58
CA MET A 193 11.47 17.58 11.16
C MET A 193 10.78 16.91 12.37
N ALA A 194 11.50 16.72 13.46
CA ALA A 194 10.96 16.21 14.72
C ALA A 194 9.84 17.13 15.26
N GLY A 195 10.02 18.46 15.19
CA GLY A 195 8.98 19.43 15.55
C GLY A 195 7.68 19.25 14.78
N LEU A 196 7.75 19.07 13.45
CA LEU A 196 6.56 18.83 12.62
C LEU A 196 5.84 17.53 12.99
N VAL A 197 6.60 16.47 13.26
CA VAL A 197 6.02 15.17 13.65
C VAL A 197 5.34 15.27 15.01
N ARG A 198 5.99 15.91 16.00
CA ARG A 198 5.40 16.14 17.32
C ARG A 198 4.08 16.90 17.20
N ASP A 199 4.07 17.99 16.41
CA ASP A 199 2.90 18.84 16.26
C ASP A 199 1.76 18.09 15.53
N ALA A 200 2.08 17.25 14.52
CA ALA A 200 1.11 16.39 13.85
C ALA A 200 0.49 15.34 14.77
N VAL A 201 1.30 14.67 15.61
CA VAL A 201 0.81 13.69 16.59
C VAL A 201 -0.05 14.38 17.65
N ALA A 202 0.35 15.58 18.12
CA ALA A 202 -0.44 16.39 19.04
C ALA A 202 -1.78 16.86 18.43
N ALA A 203 -1.82 17.14 17.12
CA ALA A 203 -3.05 17.44 16.40
C ALA A 203 -3.99 16.23 16.29
N GLY A 204 -3.43 15.01 16.33
CA GLY A 204 -4.16 13.76 16.40
C GLY A 204 -3.74 12.71 15.37
N ALA A 205 -2.59 12.85 14.70
CA ALA A 205 -2.04 11.78 13.88
C ALA A 205 -1.87 10.51 14.72
N VAL A 206 -2.26 9.35 14.19
CA VAL A 206 -2.13 8.06 14.91
C VAL A 206 -0.71 7.51 14.89
N GLY A 207 0.20 8.19 14.20
CA GLY A 207 1.59 7.79 14.08
C GLY A 207 2.34 8.55 12.99
N PHE A 208 3.49 8.00 12.65
CA PHE A 208 4.41 8.43 11.61
C PHE A 208 4.77 7.21 10.76
N SER A 209 5.03 7.40 9.47
CA SER A 209 5.49 6.35 8.59
C SER A 209 6.77 6.71 7.85
N THR A 210 7.56 5.70 7.50
CA THR A 210 8.72 5.83 6.61
C THR A 210 8.81 4.64 5.65
N SER A 211 9.46 4.84 4.50
CA SER A 211 9.81 3.73 3.60
C SER A 211 11.31 3.61 3.52
N ARG A 212 11.78 2.38 3.62
CA ARG A 212 13.14 1.97 3.25
C ARG A 212 13.10 0.96 2.11
N LEU A 213 12.02 0.78 1.36
CA LEU A 213 12.00 -0.21 0.26
C LEU A 213 12.93 0.17 -0.91
N LEU A 214 13.74 -0.77 -1.41
CA LEU A 214 14.64 -0.53 -2.57
C LEU A 214 13.90 -0.16 -3.88
N ILE A 215 12.62 -0.54 -3.95
CA ILE A 215 11.73 -0.25 -5.07
C ILE A 215 11.11 1.15 -4.98
N HIS A 216 11.05 1.76 -3.79
CA HIS A 216 10.47 3.09 -3.60
C HIS A 216 11.46 4.14 -4.09
N ARG A 217 11.16 4.68 -5.27
CA ARG A 217 12.02 5.63 -5.97
C ARG A 217 11.26 6.84 -6.44
N ASP A 218 11.94 7.98 -6.40
CA ASP A 218 11.47 9.23 -6.97
C ASP A 218 11.39 9.16 -8.52
N PRO A 219 10.83 10.18 -9.19
CA PRO A 219 10.77 10.25 -10.65
C PRO A 219 12.15 10.23 -11.32
N GLN A 220 13.24 10.53 -10.63
CA GLN A 220 14.60 10.50 -11.15
C GLN A 220 15.26 9.13 -10.99
N GLY A 221 14.64 8.20 -10.24
CA GLY A 221 15.15 6.87 -9.93
C GLY A 221 16.01 6.81 -8.67
N THR A 222 16.10 7.91 -7.91
CA THR A 222 16.71 7.95 -6.56
C THR A 222 15.76 7.33 -5.56
N LEU A 223 16.25 6.82 -4.41
CA LEU A 223 15.37 6.36 -3.34
C LEU A 223 14.48 7.50 -2.83
N THR A 224 13.29 7.15 -2.33
CA THR A 224 12.38 8.14 -1.72
C THR A 224 13.04 8.89 -0.57
N PRO A 225 12.65 10.16 -0.33
CA PRO A 225 13.11 10.89 0.84
C PRO A 225 12.88 10.08 2.13
N GLY A 226 13.91 10.01 2.98
CA GLY A 226 13.83 9.28 4.26
C GLY A 226 14.28 7.83 4.21
N ALA A 227 14.43 7.23 3.01
CA ALA A 227 14.86 5.84 2.88
C ALA A 227 16.25 5.55 3.45
N LEU A 228 17.12 6.56 3.46
CA LEU A 228 18.48 6.47 3.99
C LEU A 228 18.67 7.36 5.22
N ALA A 229 17.58 7.74 5.90
CA ALA A 229 17.64 8.53 7.12
C ALA A 229 18.58 7.89 8.15
N SER A 230 19.37 8.74 8.80
CA SER A 230 20.31 8.33 9.83
C SER A 230 19.55 7.85 11.07
N ASN A 231 20.21 7.05 11.91
CA ASN A 231 19.63 6.64 13.19
C ASN A 231 19.34 7.85 14.09
N GLU A 232 20.15 8.91 14.00
CA GLU A 232 19.92 10.16 14.74
C GLU A 232 18.57 10.78 14.36
N GLU A 233 18.28 10.87 13.07
CA GLU A 233 17.01 11.39 12.56
C GLU A 233 15.83 10.51 12.97
N VAL A 234 15.96 9.19 12.80
CA VAL A 234 14.92 8.21 13.19
C VAL A 234 14.62 8.28 14.69
N MET A 235 15.65 8.36 15.54
CA MET A 235 15.47 8.48 17.00
C MET A 235 14.86 9.81 17.40
N ALA A 236 15.26 10.93 16.77
CA ALA A 236 14.67 12.24 17.04
C ALA A 236 13.18 12.28 16.67
N ILE A 237 12.80 11.71 15.51
CA ILE A 237 11.41 11.57 15.10
C ILE A 237 10.63 10.69 16.08
N SER A 238 11.20 9.58 16.53
CA SER A 238 10.55 8.67 17.48
C SER A 238 10.28 9.35 18.83
N ARG A 239 11.25 10.12 19.35
CA ARG A 239 11.04 10.93 20.55
C ARG A 239 9.95 11.98 20.36
N ALA A 240 9.88 12.60 19.18
CA ALA A 240 8.83 13.55 18.85
C ALA A 240 7.42 12.92 18.81
N ILE A 241 7.30 11.67 18.34
CA ILE A 241 6.02 10.93 18.42
C ILE A 241 5.61 10.77 19.89
N ALA A 242 6.51 10.29 20.75
CA ALA A 242 6.26 10.16 22.19
C ALA A 242 5.89 11.51 22.85
N GLU A 243 6.63 12.58 22.56
CA GLU A 243 6.37 13.94 23.05
C GLU A 243 5.01 14.49 22.59
N GLY A 244 4.56 14.12 21.39
CA GLY A 244 3.26 14.53 20.83
C GLY A 244 2.07 13.77 21.41
N GLY A 245 2.28 12.74 22.24
CA GLY A 245 1.22 11.90 22.83
C GLY A 245 1.34 10.41 22.53
N GLY A 246 2.38 10.00 21.79
CA GLY A 246 2.69 8.62 21.43
C GLY A 246 1.85 8.10 20.27
N GLY A 247 2.34 7.08 19.56
CA GLY A 247 1.69 6.60 18.33
C GLY A 247 2.28 5.30 17.80
N VAL A 248 2.06 5.07 16.51
CA VAL A 248 2.73 4.03 15.74
C VAL A 248 3.90 4.64 14.96
N PHE A 249 5.07 4.00 15.02
CA PHE A 249 6.14 4.19 14.07
C PHE A 249 6.02 3.09 13.01
N GLU A 250 5.50 3.43 11.83
CA GLU A 250 5.36 2.50 10.71
C GLU A 250 6.59 2.54 9.81
N MET A 251 7.03 1.37 9.35
CA MET A 251 8.08 1.26 8.35
C MET A 251 7.83 0.16 7.34
N SER A 252 7.86 0.55 6.07
CA SER A 252 7.95 -0.41 4.97
C SER A 252 9.41 -0.68 4.63
N SER A 253 9.87 -1.93 4.76
CA SER A 253 11.28 -2.32 4.55
C SER A 253 11.38 -3.73 3.97
N ASP A 254 12.35 -3.92 3.08
CA ASP A 254 12.76 -5.25 2.63
C ASP A 254 13.91 -5.81 3.48
N PHE A 255 14.35 -5.07 4.50
CA PHE A 255 15.49 -5.40 5.36
C PHE A 255 16.74 -5.78 4.54
N ALA A 256 16.91 -5.16 3.37
CA ALA A 256 18.06 -5.38 2.49
C ALA A 256 19.19 -4.37 2.78
N SER A 257 20.36 -4.56 2.17
CA SER A 257 21.43 -3.56 2.19
C SER A 257 21.13 -2.46 1.17
N TYR A 258 21.45 -1.20 1.48
CA TYR A 258 21.24 -0.04 0.60
C TYR A 258 22.53 0.48 -0.03
N ASP A 259 23.65 -0.21 0.21
CA ASP A 259 24.99 0.24 -0.17
C ASP A 259 25.39 -0.09 -1.61
N ASP A 260 24.59 -0.86 -2.36
CA ASP A 260 24.52 -0.97 -3.84
C ASP A 260 23.96 -2.33 -4.22
N VAL A 261 22.69 -2.40 -4.62
CA VAL A 261 22.08 -3.68 -4.96
C VAL A 261 20.82 -3.58 -5.81
N ALA A 262 20.92 -4.08 -7.04
CA ALA A 262 19.80 -4.82 -7.61
C ALA A 262 19.58 -6.06 -6.72
N TYR A 263 18.33 -6.48 -6.47
CA TYR A 263 18.03 -7.71 -5.71
C TYR A 263 18.89 -8.91 -6.16
N SER A 264 19.26 -8.96 -7.45
CA SER A 264 20.12 -9.98 -8.05
C SER A 264 21.60 -9.95 -7.64
N LYS A 265 22.04 -8.98 -6.82
CA LYS A 265 23.45 -8.77 -6.43
C LYS A 265 23.64 -8.59 -4.91
N LEU A 266 22.64 -8.99 -4.11
CA LEU A 266 22.66 -8.79 -2.65
C LEU A 266 23.81 -9.55 -2.00
N ASP A 267 24.69 -8.82 -1.31
CA ASP A 267 25.75 -9.38 -0.47
C ASP A 267 25.12 -9.83 0.87
N PRO A 268 25.10 -11.15 1.16
CA PRO A 268 24.45 -11.66 2.37
C PRO A 268 25.05 -11.11 3.67
N VAL A 269 26.35 -10.79 3.69
CA VAL A 269 27.00 -10.26 4.91
C VAL A 269 26.53 -8.84 5.17
N LYS A 270 26.50 -7.99 4.15
CA LYS A 270 26.01 -6.61 4.27
C LYS A 270 24.52 -6.56 4.62
N VAL A 271 23.72 -7.47 4.05
CA VAL A 271 22.30 -7.61 4.42
C VAL A 271 22.18 -7.95 5.90
N TRP A 272 22.96 -8.91 6.40
CA TRP A 272 22.95 -9.27 7.82
C TRP A 272 23.39 -8.11 8.73
N GLU A 273 24.48 -7.42 8.40
CA GLU A 273 24.95 -6.25 9.16
C GLU A 273 23.88 -5.17 9.23
N TYR A 274 23.23 -4.90 8.10
CA TYR A 274 22.16 -3.94 7.99
C TYR A 274 20.93 -4.35 8.84
N GLN A 275 20.52 -5.61 8.77
CA GLN A 275 19.42 -6.15 9.58
C GLN A 275 19.68 -6.02 11.08
N ARG A 276 20.93 -6.25 11.52
CA ARG A 276 21.31 -6.07 12.93
C ARG A 276 21.29 -4.60 13.33
N ALA A 277 21.70 -3.70 12.43
CA ALA A 277 21.61 -2.27 12.67
C ALA A 277 20.14 -1.80 12.78
N GLU A 278 19.24 -2.31 11.92
CA GLU A 278 17.81 -2.00 12.02
C GLU A 278 17.17 -2.52 13.30
N GLN A 279 17.47 -3.77 13.66
CA GLN A 279 17.01 -4.34 14.93
C GLN A 279 17.44 -3.48 16.13
N ALA A 280 18.69 -3.00 16.15
CA ALA A 280 19.24 -2.27 17.28
C ALA A 280 18.46 -0.97 17.54
N TRP A 281 18.29 -0.10 16.54
CA TRP A 281 17.59 1.16 16.76
C TRP A 281 16.09 0.96 17.03
N MET A 282 15.46 -0.08 16.49
CA MET A 282 14.06 -0.38 16.83
C MET A 282 13.88 -0.80 18.28
N VAL A 283 14.84 -1.57 18.82
CA VAL A 283 14.88 -1.89 20.25
C VAL A 283 15.12 -0.64 21.07
N ASP A 284 15.94 0.31 20.60
CA ASP A 284 16.18 1.58 21.28
C ASP A 284 14.93 2.48 21.27
N ILE A 285 14.19 2.59 20.16
CA ILE A 285 12.87 3.27 20.11
C ILE A 285 11.94 2.66 21.16
N ALA A 286 11.83 1.33 21.17
CA ALA A 286 10.96 0.62 22.09
C ALA A 286 11.33 0.87 23.56
N ARG A 287 12.62 1.02 23.88
CA ARG A 287 13.10 1.28 25.24
C ARG A 287 12.97 2.75 25.65
N GLU A 288 13.25 3.68 24.74
CA GLU A 288 13.33 5.11 25.03
C GLU A 288 11.96 5.81 24.91
N CYS A 289 11.18 5.43 23.92
CA CYS A 289 9.92 6.08 23.54
C CYS A 289 8.71 5.19 23.87
N GLY A 290 8.92 3.87 23.80
CA GLY A 290 7.91 2.80 23.82
C GLY A 290 6.70 3.01 22.92
N ASP A 291 6.91 3.78 21.86
CA ASP A 291 6.04 3.77 20.71
C ASP A 291 5.94 2.37 20.12
N LYS A 292 4.84 2.14 19.41
CA LYS A 292 4.57 0.86 18.77
C LYS A 292 5.26 0.86 17.42
N VAL A 293 6.11 -0.13 17.18
CA VAL A 293 6.77 -0.26 15.88
C VAL A 293 5.97 -1.22 15.03
N ALA A 294 5.55 -0.80 13.84
CA ALA A 294 4.88 -1.66 12.88
C ALA A 294 5.70 -1.69 11.59
N PHE A 295 5.98 -2.86 11.06
CA PHE A 295 6.79 -2.94 9.84
C PHE A 295 6.47 -4.14 8.98
N THR A 296 6.75 -4.00 7.70
CA THR A 296 6.48 -5.02 6.69
C THR A 296 7.73 -5.87 6.51
N PHE A 297 7.58 -7.19 6.30
CA PHE A 297 8.73 -8.08 6.09
C PHE A 297 8.48 -9.20 5.08
N ASN A 298 7.65 -8.94 4.08
CA ASN A 298 7.05 -9.98 3.21
C ASN A 298 7.94 -10.48 2.06
N VAL A 299 9.27 -10.35 2.18
CA VAL A 299 10.25 -10.75 1.14
C VAL A 299 11.38 -11.59 1.74
N ILE A 300 12.09 -12.37 0.92
CA ILE A 300 12.94 -13.48 1.41
C ILE A 300 14.35 -13.13 1.93
N PRO A 301 14.79 -11.87 2.11
CA PRO A 301 15.72 -11.57 3.21
C PRO A 301 15.01 -11.13 4.49
N ALA A 302 13.80 -10.58 4.38
CA ALA A 302 13.06 -9.96 5.47
C ALA A 302 12.31 -10.95 6.38
N LEU A 303 11.85 -12.11 5.87
CA LEU A 303 10.95 -12.99 6.64
C LEU A 303 11.49 -13.40 8.02
N GLN A 304 12.75 -13.85 8.08
CA GLN A 304 13.37 -14.26 9.34
C GLN A 304 13.79 -13.04 10.16
N ALA A 305 14.40 -12.04 9.52
CA ALA A 305 14.86 -10.83 10.19
C ALA A 305 13.69 -10.09 10.86
N GLY A 306 12.55 -9.99 10.19
CA GLY A 306 11.35 -9.36 10.73
C GLY A 306 10.81 -10.07 11.97
N GLN A 307 10.75 -11.41 11.96
CA GLN A 307 10.39 -12.18 13.15
C GLN A 307 11.40 -11.96 14.30
N ASP A 308 12.71 -12.05 14.01
CA ASP A 308 13.76 -11.80 15.01
C ASP A 308 13.64 -10.39 15.63
N ILE A 309 13.26 -9.39 14.83
CA ILE A 309 13.06 -8.01 15.28
C ILE A 309 11.81 -7.89 16.15
N VAL A 310 10.69 -8.49 15.74
CA VAL A 310 9.46 -8.52 16.55
C VAL A 310 9.77 -9.11 17.94
N ASP A 311 10.44 -10.26 17.97
CA ASP A 311 10.80 -10.93 19.21
C ASP A 311 11.75 -10.08 20.08
N ALA A 312 12.75 -9.44 19.46
CA ALA A 312 13.72 -8.60 20.17
C ALA A 312 13.07 -7.36 20.79
N VAL A 313 12.22 -6.66 20.04
CA VAL A 313 11.49 -5.47 20.51
C VAL A 313 10.52 -5.84 21.63
N ASN A 314 9.74 -6.91 21.46
CA ASN A 314 8.76 -7.34 22.46
C ASN A 314 9.44 -7.84 23.74
N SER A 315 10.56 -8.57 23.62
CA SER A 315 11.37 -9.00 24.76
C SER A 315 12.04 -7.84 25.51
N ALA A 316 12.26 -6.70 24.83
CA ALA A 316 12.77 -5.47 25.45
C ALA A 316 11.68 -4.62 26.14
N GLY A 317 10.43 -5.07 26.17
CA GLY A 317 9.30 -4.36 26.76
C GLY A 317 8.58 -3.39 25.82
N GLY A 318 8.93 -3.40 24.52
CA GLY A 318 8.24 -2.67 23.47
C GLY A 318 7.01 -3.39 22.94
N VAL A 319 6.41 -2.82 21.89
CA VAL A 319 5.33 -3.44 21.12
C VAL A 319 5.67 -3.34 19.64
N ALA A 320 6.12 -4.43 19.06
CA ALA A 320 6.33 -4.61 17.63
C ALA A 320 5.21 -5.47 17.04
N LYS A 321 4.68 -5.05 15.89
CA LYS A 321 3.79 -5.85 15.05
C LYS A 321 4.35 -5.98 13.64
N GLY A 322 4.49 -7.22 13.18
CA GLY A 322 4.76 -7.54 11.80
C GLY A 322 3.52 -7.38 10.92
N GLN A 323 3.63 -6.63 9.83
CA GLN A 323 2.56 -6.49 8.85
C GLN A 323 2.81 -7.40 7.66
N ILE A 324 1.85 -8.30 7.40
CA ILE A 324 1.92 -9.25 6.29
C ILE A 324 0.75 -9.16 5.33
N PHE A 325 0.98 -9.65 4.13
CA PHE A 325 -0.06 -9.94 3.14
C PHE A 325 -0.87 -11.17 3.58
N ALA A 326 -2.15 -11.00 3.97
CA ALA A 326 -3.05 -12.14 4.08
C ALA A 326 -3.36 -12.77 2.72
N ARG A 327 -3.34 -11.94 1.68
CA ARG A 327 -3.40 -12.31 0.27
C ARG A 327 -2.14 -11.78 -0.41
N ILE A 328 -1.37 -12.65 -1.06
CA ILE A 328 -0.13 -12.22 -1.73
C ILE A 328 -0.46 -11.18 -2.80
N GLN A 329 0.15 -10.00 -2.67
CA GLN A 329 0.11 -8.96 -3.68
C GLN A 329 0.77 -9.44 -4.97
N GLY A 330 0.20 -9.03 -6.10
CA GLY A 330 0.77 -9.36 -7.39
C GLY A 330 0.19 -8.55 -8.52
N PHE A 331 0.96 -8.47 -9.60
CA PHE A 331 0.62 -7.67 -10.76
C PHE A 331 -0.48 -8.35 -11.57
N LEU A 332 -1.56 -7.62 -11.79
CA LEU A 332 -2.69 -8.03 -12.63
C LEU A 332 -2.45 -7.58 -14.07
N GLN A 333 -2.70 -8.48 -15.02
CA GLN A 333 -2.38 -8.24 -16.42
C GLN A 333 -3.52 -8.74 -17.31
N LYS A 334 -4.04 -7.86 -18.18
CA LYS A 334 -5.03 -8.22 -19.21
C LYS A 334 -4.87 -7.36 -20.46
N PHE A 335 -5.49 -7.75 -21.56
CA PHE A 335 -5.64 -6.79 -22.66
C PHE A 335 -6.53 -5.62 -22.24
N GLY A 336 -6.03 -4.40 -22.46
CA GLY A 336 -6.65 -3.16 -22.00
C GLY A 336 -6.01 -2.58 -20.73
N SER A 337 -5.29 -3.37 -19.93
CA SER A 337 -4.50 -2.83 -18.81
C SER A 337 -3.22 -2.17 -19.33
N ARG A 338 -2.63 -1.30 -18.51
CA ARG A 338 -1.37 -0.63 -18.81
C ARG A 338 -0.16 -1.57 -18.83
N MET A 339 -0.23 -2.67 -18.09
CA MET A 339 0.83 -3.68 -17.99
C MET A 339 0.32 -5.06 -18.39
N HIS A 340 0.96 -5.68 -19.38
CA HIS A 340 0.81 -7.09 -19.77
C HIS A 340 1.94 -7.49 -20.74
N PRO A 341 2.17 -8.78 -21.03
CA PRO A 341 3.37 -9.24 -21.77
C PRO A 341 3.45 -8.81 -23.25
N PHE A 342 2.44 -8.14 -23.78
CA PHE A 342 2.39 -7.75 -25.20
C PHE A 342 2.54 -6.24 -25.41
N VAL A 343 2.69 -5.45 -24.33
CA VAL A 343 2.97 -4.00 -24.44
C VAL A 343 4.30 -3.71 -25.13
N VAL A 344 5.21 -4.69 -25.16
CA VAL A 344 6.50 -4.64 -25.86
C VAL A 344 6.34 -4.63 -27.38
N SER A 345 5.25 -5.23 -27.89
CA SER A 345 4.98 -5.29 -29.33
C SER A 345 4.57 -3.92 -29.88
N ARG A 346 5.18 -3.53 -30.99
CA ARG A 346 4.81 -2.35 -31.76
C ARG A 346 3.46 -2.56 -32.45
N ALA A 347 3.20 -3.74 -33.01
CA ALA A 347 1.92 -4.09 -33.60
C ALA A 347 0.76 -3.98 -32.59
N PHE A 348 0.98 -4.44 -31.35
CA PHE A 348 0.00 -4.30 -30.26
C PHE A 348 -0.24 -2.83 -29.92
N ARG A 349 0.83 -2.06 -29.68
CA ARG A 349 0.72 -0.63 -29.34
C ARG A 349 -0.02 0.15 -30.42
N LYS A 350 0.21 -0.16 -31.70
CA LYS A 350 -0.54 0.41 -32.82
C LYS A 350 -2.02 0.06 -32.74
N ALA A 351 -2.36 -1.22 -32.58
CA ALA A 351 -3.76 -1.66 -32.43
C ALA A 351 -4.46 -0.99 -31.24
N ALA A 352 -3.78 -0.84 -30.10
CA ALA A 352 -4.32 -0.18 -28.91
C ALA A 352 -4.59 1.32 -29.12
N LEU A 353 -3.73 2.01 -29.88
CA LEU A 353 -3.93 3.43 -30.23
C LEU A 353 -5.11 3.61 -31.19
N ASP A 354 -5.27 2.72 -32.16
CA ASP A 354 -6.35 2.77 -33.16
C ASP A 354 -7.75 2.54 -32.52
N CYS A 355 -7.82 1.86 -31.37
CA CYS A 355 -9.07 1.39 -30.76
C CYS A 355 -9.51 2.11 -29.45
N LYS A 356 -9.06 3.35 -29.17
CA LYS A 356 -9.33 4.05 -27.87
C LYS A 356 -9.00 3.19 -26.63
N ARG A 357 -7.88 2.47 -26.65
CA ARG A 357 -7.20 1.79 -25.52
C ARG A 357 -7.95 0.73 -24.68
N THR A 358 -9.26 0.52 -24.80
CA THR A 358 -9.97 -0.54 -24.04
C THR A 358 -11.13 -1.14 -24.84
N GLY A 359 -11.59 -2.33 -24.41
CA GLY A 359 -12.90 -2.86 -24.81
C GLY A 359 -12.93 -3.82 -26.01
N ALA A 360 -14.15 -4.06 -26.50
CA ALA A 360 -14.46 -5.07 -27.53
C ALA A 360 -13.75 -4.81 -28.87
N ASP A 361 -13.51 -3.55 -29.22
CA ASP A 361 -12.86 -3.15 -30.47
C ASP A 361 -11.38 -3.55 -30.51
N LEU A 362 -10.66 -3.35 -29.39
CA LEU A 362 -9.28 -3.80 -29.27
C LEU A 362 -9.20 -5.33 -29.39
N LEU A 363 -10.06 -6.06 -28.68
CA LEU A 363 -10.10 -7.53 -28.75
C LEU A 363 -10.46 -8.02 -30.17
N ALA A 364 -11.37 -7.34 -30.86
CA ALA A 364 -11.69 -7.64 -32.25
C ALA A 364 -10.49 -7.42 -33.17
N ARG A 365 -9.71 -6.34 -32.97
CA ARG A 365 -8.49 -6.08 -33.73
C ARG A 365 -7.40 -7.12 -33.46
N LEU A 366 -7.25 -7.56 -32.22
CA LEU A 366 -6.28 -8.59 -31.82
C LEU A 366 -6.68 -10.00 -32.30
N ARG A 367 -7.95 -10.23 -32.66
CA ARG A 367 -8.40 -11.47 -33.32
C ARG A 367 -8.00 -11.56 -34.80
N ASP A 368 -7.63 -10.44 -35.44
CA ASP A 368 -7.14 -10.46 -36.81
C ASP A 368 -5.88 -11.36 -36.88
N PRO A 369 -5.90 -12.44 -37.68
CA PRO A 369 -4.78 -13.39 -37.73
C PRO A 369 -3.44 -12.73 -38.04
N LYS A 370 -3.45 -11.68 -38.87
CA LYS A 370 -2.24 -10.96 -39.23
C LYS A 370 -1.70 -10.16 -38.05
N VAL A 371 -2.57 -9.45 -37.33
CA VAL A 371 -2.18 -8.70 -36.12
C VAL A 371 -1.66 -9.65 -35.05
N ARG A 372 -2.36 -10.77 -34.82
CA ARG A 372 -1.94 -11.80 -33.88
C ARG A 372 -0.54 -12.32 -34.18
N GLU A 373 -0.28 -12.71 -35.43
CA GLU A 373 1.02 -13.23 -35.85
C GLU A 373 2.13 -12.20 -35.66
N GLU A 374 1.90 -10.94 -36.06
CA GLU A 374 2.85 -9.84 -35.87
C GLU A 374 3.15 -9.60 -34.37
N VAL A 375 2.13 -9.53 -33.52
CA VAL A 375 2.30 -9.29 -32.07
C VAL A 375 3.09 -10.43 -31.41
N ILE A 376 2.75 -11.68 -31.72
CA ILE A 376 3.42 -12.85 -31.15
C ILE A 376 4.88 -12.90 -31.61
N ALA A 377 5.15 -12.65 -32.89
CA ALA A 377 6.51 -12.65 -33.43
C ALA A 377 7.40 -11.58 -32.76
N GLU A 378 6.87 -10.37 -32.59
CA GLU A 378 7.58 -9.27 -31.91
C GLU A 378 7.83 -9.58 -30.43
N ALA A 379 6.83 -10.08 -29.70
CA ALA A 379 6.99 -10.46 -28.30
C ALA A 379 7.99 -11.61 -28.13
N ARG A 380 7.93 -12.63 -29.00
CA ARG A 380 8.88 -13.76 -29.02
C ARG A 380 10.32 -13.27 -29.21
N ALA A 381 10.54 -12.38 -30.18
CA ALA A 381 11.85 -11.81 -30.44
C ALA A 381 12.36 -11.01 -29.22
N PHE A 382 11.50 -10.18 -28.62
CA PHE A 382 11.83 -9.40 -27.44
C PHE A 382 12.23 -10.27 -26.24
N TYR A 383 11.45 -11.30 -25.92
CA TYR A 383 11.73 -12.15 -24.75
C TYR A 383 12.89 -13.14 -24.94
N SER A 384 13.23 -13.47 -26.19
CA SER A 384 14.39 -14.32 -26.49
C SER A 384 15.71 -13.57 -26.37
N ALA A 385 15.70 -12.25 -26.57
CA ALA A 385 16.88 -11.39 -26.47
C ALA A 385 16.47 -10.00 -25.96
N PRO A 386 16.15 -9.88 -24.66
CA PRO A 386 15.69 -8.60 -24.11
C PRO A 386 16.82 -7.55 -24.17
N PRO A 387 16.49 -6.30 -24.50
CA PRO A 387 17.43 -5.20 -24.37
C PRO A 387 17.96 -5.09 -22.92
N PRO A 388 19.25 -4.73 -22.73
CA PRO A 388 19.80 -4.49 -21.40
C PRO A 388 19.09 -3.33 -20.70
N GLY A 389 18.97 -3.38 -19.37
CA GLY A 389 18.34 -2.32 -18.57
C GLY A 389 16.81 -2.44 -18.41
N LEU A 390 16.22 -3.55 -18.86
CA LEU A 390 14.78 -3.85 -18.72
C LEU A 390 14.48 -4.93 -17.67
N GLU A 391 15.43 -5.26 -16.80
CA GLU A 391 15.35 -6.38 -15.86
C GLU A 391 14.12 -6.26 -14.95
N GLN A 392 13.83 -5.06 -14.41
CA GLN A 392 12.64 -4.82 -13.59
C GLN A 392 11.32 -5.03 -14.35
N MET A 393 11.26 -4.58 -15.61
CA MET A 393 10.11 -4.81 -16.49
C MET A 393 9.89 -6.30 -16.72
N LEU A 394 10.98 -7.02 -16.99
CA LEU A 394 10.92 -8.46 -17.26
C LEU A 394 10.48 -9.25 -16.03
N MET A 395 10.84 -8.82 -14.80
CA MET A 395 10.36 -9.49 -13.59
C MET A 395 8.83 -9.48 -13.45
N VAL A 396 8.13 -8.51 -14.06
CA VAL A 396 6.66 -8.45 -14.06
C VAL A 396 6.06 -9.42 -15.09
N PHE A 397 6.72 -9.65 -16.21
CA PHE A 397 6.19 -10.49 -17.30
C PHE A 397 6.73 -11.92 -17.31
N LEU A 398 7.87 -12.16 -16.66
CA LEU A 398 8.63 -13.39 -16.71
C LEU A 398 9.10 -13.85 -15.31
N PRO A 399 9.52 -15.11 -15.16
CA PRO A 399 9.38 -16.20 -16.13
C PRO A 399 7.92 -16.64 -16.32
N TRP A 400 7.62 -17.27 -17.46
CA TRP A 400 6.28 -17.82 -17.76
C TRP A 400 5.81 -18.89 -16.76
N SER A 401 6.74 -19.53 -16.04
CA SER A 401 6.45 -20.48 -14.95
C SER A 401 5.83 -19.82 -13.73
N ASP A 402 5.99 -18.50 -13.62
CA ASP A 402 5.58 -17.71 -12.47
C ASP A 402 4.56 -16.64 -12.88
N LEU A 403 3.99 -16.76 -14.08
CA LEU A 403 2.89 -15.95 -14.56
C LEU A 403 1.65 -16.85 -14.60
N TYR A 404 0.72 -16.65 -13.69
CA TYR A 404 -0.39 -17.56 -13.45
C TYR A 404 -1.69 -17.04 -14.04
N LEU A 405 -2.61 -17.94 -14.35
CA LEU A 405 -4.01 -17.57 -14.51
C LEU A 405 -4.52 -17.09 -13.14
N TRP A 406 -5.31 -16.02 -13.11
CA TRP A 406 -5.91 -15.55 -11.87
C TRP A 406 -6.85 -16.63 -11.28
N THR A 407 -6.80 -16.82 -9.97
CA THR A 407 -7.71 -17.71 -9.23
C THR A 407 -8.19 -17.00 -7.96
N PRO A 408 -9.42 -17.28 -7.49
CA PRO A 408 -9.95 -16.61 -6.30
C PRO A 408 -9.16 -16.90 -5.02
N GLY A 409 -8.43 -18.02 -4.97
CA GLY A 409 -7.61 -18.40 -3.82
C GLY A 409 -6.23 -17.72 -3.78
N TYR A 410 -5.73 -17.16 -4.89
CA TYR A 410 -4.37 -16.62 -4.99
C TYR A 410 -3.28 -17.63 -4.55
N GLU A 411 -3.57 -18.92 -4.71
CA GLU A 411 -2.64 -20.05 -4.49
C GLU A 411 -2.63 -20.98 -5.73
N PRO A 412 -2.34 -20.47 -6.95
CA PRO A 412 -2.32 -21.27 -8.18
C PRO A 412 -1.14 -22.25 -8.25
N THR A 413 -1.38 -23.40 -8.86
CA THR A 413 -0.38 -24.46 -9.11
C THR A 413 0.53 -24.14 -10.30
N ARG A 414 1.65 -24.87 -10.44
CA ARG A 414 2.52 -24.77 -11.62
C ARG A 414 1.73 -25.03 -12.90
N GLU A 415 0.77 -25.95 -12.87
CA GLU A 415 -0.10 -26.28 -13.98
C GLU A 415 -0.95 -25.06 -14.41
N GLU A 416 -1.29 -24.17 -13.47
CA GLU A 416 -2.03 -22.93 -13.72
C GLU A 416 -1.11 -21.76 -14.10
N SER A 417 0.20 -21.99 -14.28
CA SER A 417 1.09 -21.03 -14.93
C SER A 417 0.94 -21.05 -16.46
N ILE A 418 1.33 -19.96 -17.13
CA ILE A 418 1.41 -19.91 -18.60
C ILE A 418 2.32 -21.02 -19.13
N ALA A 419 3.45 -21.30 -18.47
CA ALA A 419 4.31 -22.42 -18.85
C ALA A 419 3.56 -23.77 -18.75
N GLY A 420 2.84 -24.01 -17.65
CA GLY A 420 2.07 -25.24 -17.45
C GLY A 420 0.93 -25.41 -18.47
N VAL A 421 0.22 -24.32 -18.79
CA VAL A 421 -0.82 -24.29 -19.83
C VAL A 421 -0.23 -24.60 -21.21
N ALA A 422 0.91 -23.99 -21.53
CA ALA A 422 1.61 -24.19 -22.79
C ALA A 422 2.10 -25.63 -22.97
N GLU A 423 2.70 -26.21 -21.92
CA GLU A 423 3.17 -27.60 -21.90
C GLU A 423 2.01 -28.59 -22.15
N ARG A 424 0.86 -28.41 -21.49
CA ARG A 424 -0.32 -29.27 -21.71
C ARG A 424 -0.90 -29.15 -23.11
N GLY A 425 -0.86 -27.95 -23.69
CA GLY A 425 -1.39 -27.68 -25.01
C GLY A 425 -0.46 -28.06 -26.16
N GLY A 426 0.81 -28.39 -25.88
CA GLY A 426 1.84 -28.54 -26.92
C GLY A 426 2.12 -27.22 -27.66
N ARG A 427 2.07 -26.10 -26.96
CA ARG A 427 2.19 -24.74 -27.51
C ARG A 427 3.36 -24.00 -26.91
N GLU A 428 3.78 -22.89 -27.54
CA GLU A 428 4.74 -21.99 -26.92
C GLU A 428 4.08 -21.11 -25.84
N PRO A 429 4.78 -20.80 -24.73
CA PRO A 429 4.27 -19.93 -23.65
C PRO A 429 3.71 -18.58 -24.13
N VAL A 430 4.40 -17.92 -25.07
CA VAL A 430 3.97 -16.63 -25.62
C VAL A 430 2.62 -16.73 -26.35
N GLU A 431 2.35 -17.85 -27.02
CA GLU A 431 1.07 -18.06 -27.71
C GLU A 431 -0.06 -18.40 -26.73
N ALA A 432 0.26 -19.22 -25.71
CA ALA A 432 -0.69 -19.56 -24.65
C ALA A 432 -1.13 -18.31 -23.87
N ALA A 433 -0.17 -17.43 -23.52
CA ALA A 433 -0.47 -16.15 -22.88
C ALA A 433 -1.33 -15.25 -23.77
N TYR A 434 -1.01 -15.14 -25.07
CA TYR A 434 -1.76 -14.30 -26.00
C TYR A 434 -3.22 -14.73 -26.08
N ASP A 435 -3.46 -16.03 -26.28
CA ASP A 435 -4.81 -16.56 -26.47
C ASP A 435 -5.63 -16.51 -25.17
N PHE A 436 -5.00 -16.74 -24.01
CA PHE A 436 -5.68 -16.59 -22.73
C PHE A 436 -6.16 -15.15 -22.50
N LEU A 437 -5.28 -14.16 -22.75
CA LEU A 437 -5.64 -12.74 -22.65
C LEU A 437 -6.69 -12.34 -23.70
N LEU A 438 -6.61 -12.89 -24.91
CA LEU A 438 -7.59 -12.65 -25.99
C LEU A 438 -8.98 -13.19 -25.65
N GLY A 439 -9.02 -14.28 -24.87
CA GLY A 439 -10.23 -14.85 -24.29
C GLY A 439 -10.85 -13.97 -23.19
N GLY A 440 -10.18 -12.89 -22.77
CA GLY A 440 -10.63 -11.99 -21.72
C GLY A 440 -10.16 -12.34 -20.32
N GLY A 441 -9.30 -13.36 -20.16
CA GLY A 441 -8.78 -13.78 -18.86
C GLY A 441 -7.75 -12.82 -18.28
N THR A 442 -7.64 -12.84 -16.95
CA THR A 442 -6.65 -12.06 -16.19
C THR A 442 -5.49 -12.94 -15.76
N LEU A 443 -4.27 -12.48 -16.03
CA LEU A 443 -3.05 -13.08 -15.50
C LEU A 443 -2.66 -12.40 -14.19
N TRP A 444 -2.09 -13.18 -13.30
CA TRP A 444 -1.57 -12.74 -12.01
C TRP A 444 -0.11 -13.16 -11.86
N LYS A 445 0.74 -12.19 -11.54
CA LYS A 445 2.16 -12.39 -11.24
C LYS A 445 2.39 -12.10 -9.76
N PRO A 446 2.60 -13.12 -8.89
CA PRO A 446 2.89 -12.88 -7.49
C PRO A 446 4.16 -12.04 -7.35
N GLN A 447 4.14 -11.08 -6.43
CA GLN A 447 5.35 -10.42 -5.97
C GLN A 447 6.17 -11.45 -5.19
N VAL A 448 7.44 -11.63 -5.59
CA VAL A 448 8.30 -12.72 -5.10
C VAL A 448 8.59 -12.53 -3.60
N GLY A 449 8.46 -13.62 -2.84
CA GLY A 449 8.61 -13.63 -1.38
C GLY A 449 7.85 -14.81 -0.80
N LEU A 450 6.66 -14.55 -0.26
CA LEU A 450 5.80 -15.56 0.38
C LEU A 450 5.30 -16.68 -0.55
N TYR A 451 5.41 -16.53 -1.88
CA TYR A 451 5.04 -17.56 -2.87
C TYR A 451 6.22 -18.29 -3.51
N ALA A 452 7.46 -18.06 -3.10
CA ALA A 452 8.63 -18.64 -3.78
C ALA A 452 8.63 -20.18 -3.79
N GLY A 453 7.95 -20.81 -2.83
CA GLY A 453 7.75 -22.27 -2.77
C GLY A 453 6.51 -22.79 -3.53
N GLY A 454 5.78 -21.93 -4.26
CA GLY A 454 4.56 -22.29 -5.00
C GLY A 454 3.33 -22.60 -4.12
N ASN A 455 3.31 -22.12 -2.88
CA ASN A 455 2.22 -22.26 -1.92
C ASN A 455 2.24 -21.12 -0.88
N LEU A 456 1.18 -21.00 -0.08
CA LEU A 456 1.02 -19.99 0.96
C LEU A 456 1.34 -20.50 2.38
N ASP A 457 2.06 -21.62 2.54
CA ASP A 457 2.43 -22.11 3.87
C ASP A 457 3.23 -21.10 4.72
N PRO A 458 4.15 -20.29 4.15
CA PRO A 458 4.79 -19.22 4.91
C PRO A 458 3.78 -18.22 5.49
N THR A 459 2.81 -17.77 4.69
CA THR A 459 1.73 -16.89 5.13
C THR A 459 0.87 -17.54 6.21
N TYR A 460 0.52 -18.83 6.05
CA TYR A 460 -0.22 -19.58 7.06
C TYR A 460 0.48 -19.61 8.44
N ARG A 461 1.81 -19.80 8.45
CA ARG A 461 2.60 -19.80 9.70
C ARG A 461 2.63 -18.41 10.34
N LEU A 462 2.88 -17.38 9.54
CA LEU A 462 2.93 -16.00 10.02
C LEU A 462 1.58 -15.51 10.55
N LEU A 463 0.48 -15.85 9.88
CA LEU A 463 -0.87 -15.52 10.35
C LEU A 463 -1.22 -16.18 11.69
N GLN A 464 -0.48 -17.18 12.19
CA GLN A 464 -0.69 -17.73 13.54
C GLN A 464 0.11 -16.99 14.61
N HIS A 465 1.12 -16.19 14.22
CA HIS A 465 1.96 -15.49 15.18
C HIS A 465 1.16 -14.38 15.89
N PRO A 466 1.22 -14.26 17.22
CA PRO A 466 0.42 -13.27 17.98
C PRO A 466 0.81 -11.81 17.65
N ASP A 467 2.06 -11.61 17.22
CA ASP A 467 2.60 -10.30 16.88
C ASP A 467 2.67 -10.03 15.38
N VAL A 468 1.85 -10.75 14.60
CA VAL A 468 1.69 -10.51 13.16
C VAL A 468 0.24 -10.18 12.86
N ILE A 469 0.03 -9.12 12.09
CA ILE A 469 -1.28 -8.68 11.61
C ILE A 469 -1.32 -8.69 10.08
N PRO A 470 -2.49 -8.96 9.47
CA PRO A 470 -2.73 -8.65 8.08
C PRO A 470 -2.83 -7.13 7.93
N GLY A 471 -2.00 -6.54 7.08
CA GLY A 471 -1.92 -5.09 7.04
C GLY A 471 -1.13 -4.53 5.88
N PHE A 472 -1.28 -5.11 4.70
CA PHE A 472 -0.65 -4.56 3.50
C PHE A 472 -1.61 -4.78 2.32
N ALA A 473 -2.88 -4.40 2.52
CA ALA A 473 -3.88 -4.43 1.45
C ALA A 473 -3.61 -3.34 0.40
N ASP A 474 -2.87 -2.28 0.79
CA ASP A 474 -2.33 -1.28 -0.13
C ASP A 474 -3.43 -0.60 -0.95
N ALA A 475 -4.63 -0.49 -0.35
CA ALA A 475 -5.83 -0.04 -1.02
C ALA A 475 -5.75 1.46 -1.33
N GLY A 476 -6.04 1.84 -2.56
CA GLY A 476 -5.93 3.23 -3.04
C GLY A 476 -4.63 3.53 -3.78
N ALA A 477 -3.59 2.71 -3.58
CA ALA A 477 -2.38 2.71 -4.39
C ALA A 477 -2.52 1.77 -5.59
N HIS A 478 -1.56 1.89 -6.51
CA HIS A 478 -1.27 0.95 -7.57
C HIS A 478 -2.45 0.59 -8.46
N GLY A 479 -3.41 1.51 -8.60
CA GLY A 479 -4.68 1.25 -9.26
C GLY A 479 -4.52 0.74 -10.68
N THR A 480 -3.41 1.03 -11.38
CA THR A 480 -3.22 0.54 -12.76
C THR A 480 -2.60 -0.86 -12.87
N ILE A 481 -2.11 -1.43 -11.76
CA ILE A 481 -1.28 -2.65 -11.77
C ILE A 481 -1.67 -3.69 -10.70
N ILE A 482 -2.25 -3.29 -9.58
CA ILE A 482 -2.60 -4.14 -8.43
C ILE A 482 -4.04 -3.81 -8.01
N GLN A 483 -4.69 -4.77 -7.38
CA GLN A 483 -5.90 -4.56 -6.59
C GLN A 483 -5.76 -5.49 -5.39
N ASP A 484 -5.71 -4.97 -4.16
CA ASP A 484 -5.62 -5.76 -2.92
C ASP A 484 -6.63 -5.40 -1.81
N ALA A 485 -7.52 -4.44 -2.10
CA ALA A 485 -8.56 -3.98 -1.18
C ALA A 485 -9.57 -5.07 -0.75
N ALA A 486 -9.64 -6.22 -1.44
CA ALA A 486 -10.47 -7.35 -1.01
C ALA A 486 -9.73 -8.36 -0.09
N ALA A 487 -8.52 -8.05 0.38
CA ALA A 487 -7.71 -8.93 1.22
C ALA A 487 -8.42 -9.38 2.52
N ALA A 488 -9.25 -8.50 3.10
CA ALA A 488 -10.04 -8.86 4.28
C ALA A 488 -11.06 -9.97 3.98
N THR A 489 -11.76 -9.83 2.87
CA THR A 489 -12.70 -10.86 2.37
C THR A 489 -11.96 -12.13 1.94
N HIS A 490 -10.74 -11.98 1.38
CA HIS A 490 -9.90 -13.13 1.00
C HIS A 490 -9.52 -13.94 2.23
N SER A 491 -9.25 -13.26 3.34
CA SER A 491 -8.93 -13.94 4.58
C SER A 491 -10.03 -14.91 5.00
N LEU A 492 -11.30 -14.49 4.93
CA LEU A 492 -12.42 -15.36 5.28
C LEU A 492 -12.69 -16.45 4.24
N THR A 493 -12.74 -16.08 2.95
CA THR A 493 -13.04 -17.04 1.88
C THR A 493 -11.95 -18.10 1.76
N PHE A 494 -10.69 -17.70 1.73
CA PHE A 494 -9.58 -18.62 1.53
C PHE A 494 -9.13 -19.28 2.84
N TRP A 495 -8.69 -18.51 3.84
CA TRP A 495 -8.07 -19.08 5.04
C TRP A 495 -9.05 -19.82 5.94
N ALA A 496 -10.29 -19.35 6.10
CA ALA A 496 -11.28 -20.05 6.91
C ALA A 496 -12.06 -21.12 6.14
N ARG A 497 -12.36 -20.91 4.85
CA ARG A 497 -13.36 -21.73 4.14
C ARG A 497 -12.83 -22.57 2.97
N ASP A 498 -12.00 -22.03 2.08
CA ASP A 498 -11.78 -22.61 0.75
C ASP A 498 -10.38 -23.17 0.51
N ARG A 499 -9.39 -22.89 1.36
CA ARG A 499 -8.03 -23.39 1.14
C ARG A 499 -8.04 -24.92 1.00
N ALA A 500 -7.49 -25.38 -0.13
CA ALA A 500 -7.45 -26.79 -0.52
C ALA A 500 -6.05 -27.40 -0.36
N ARG A 501 -4.98 -26.60 -0.52
CA ARG A 501 -3.59 -27.04 -0.40
C ARG A 501 -3.00 -26.65 0.95
N GLY A 502 -3.40 -27.39 1.99
CA GLY A 502 -2.89 -27.19 3.35
C GLY A 502 -3.99 -26.84 4.35
N PRO A 503 -3.60 -26.57 5.61
CA PRO A 503 -4.54 -26.29 6.69
C PRO A 503 -5.23 -24.93 6.53
N ARG A 504 -6.43 -24.84 7.12
CA ARG A 504 -7.24 -23.62 7.28
C ARG A 504 -7.00 -23.00 8.66
N LEU A 505 -7.41 -21.75 8.83
CA LEU A 505 -7.35 -21.01 10.09
C LEU A 505 -8.75 -20.85 10.69
N PRO A 506 -8.90 -20.87 12.03
CA PRO A 506 -10.18 -20.57 12.67
C PRO A 506 -10.67 -19.15 12.33
N VAL A 507 -11.98 -19.00 12.16
CA VAL A 507 -12.58 -17.70 11.77
C VAL A 507 -12.37 -16.64 12.85
N GLU A 508 -12.43 -17.02 14.12
CA GLU A 508 -12.21 -16.14 15.27
C GLU A 508 -10.79 -15.58 15.34
N LEU A 509 -9.79 -16.35 14.89
CA LEU A 509 -8.40 -15.87 14.77
C LEU A 509 -8.29 -14.81 13.67
N LEU A 510 -8.90 -15.07 12.51
CA LEU A 510 -8.86 -14.15 11.36
C LEU A 510 -9.63 -12.86 11.65
N VAL A 511 -10.79 -12.95 12.30
CA VAL A 511 -11.56 -11.77 12.70
C VAL A 511 -10.76 -10.96 13.71
N ARG A 512 -10.20 -11.57 14.76
CA ARG A 512 -9.34 -10.87 15.73
C ARG A 512 -8.19 -10.10 15.07
N LYS A 513 -7.51 -10.76 14.12
CA LYS A 513 -6.37 -10.19 13.40
C LYS A 513 -6.71 -8.99 12.53
N GLN A 514 -7.94 -8.91 12.03
CA GLN A 514 -8.43 -7.81 11.20
C GLN A 514 -9.16 -6.72 12.01
N THR A 515 -9.34 -6.94 13.32
CA THR A 515 -10.15 -6.09 14.19
C THR A 515 -9.36 -5.71 15.44
N LEU A 516 -9.47 -6.47 16.52
CA LEU A 516 -8.83 -6.15 17.81
C LEU A 516 -7.32 -5.96 17.71
N ASP A 517 -6.57 -6.84 17.03
CA ASP A 517 -5.11 -6.72 16.98
C ASP A 517 -4.68 -5.42 16.26
N VAL A 518 -5.43 -5.00 15.23
CA VAL A 518 -5.22 -3.73 14.52
C VAL A 518 -5.65 -2.54 15.37
N ALA A 519 -6.82 -2.63 16.01
CA ALA A 519 -7.32 -1.61 16.92
C ALA A 519 -6.32 -1.36 18.05
N GLU A 520 -5.76 -2.42 18.63
CA GLU A 520 -4.73 -2.33 19.66
C GLU A 520 -3.47 -1.62 19.12
N LEU A 521 -2.98 -1.98 17.93
CA LEU A 521 -1.82 -1.32 17.32
C LEU A 521 -1.99 0.20 17.27
N PHE A 522 -3.11 0.70 16.74
CA PHE A 522 -3.35 2.15 16.65
C PHE A 522 -3.96 2.77 17.92
N GLY A 523 -4.21 1.98 18.96
CA GLY A 523 -4.81 2.45 20.22
C GLY A 523 -6.30 2.78 20.13
N LEU A 524 -7.02 2.23 19.14
CA LEU A 524 -8.44 2.45 18.90
C LEU A 524 -9.28 1.70 19.93
N VAL A 525 -9.50 2.30 21.10
CA VAL A 525 -10.15 1.64 22.25
C VAL A 525 -11.67 1.51 22.13
N ASP A 526 -12.30 2.23 21.22
CA ASP A 526 -13.76 2.27 21.06
C ASP A 526 -14.29 1.18 20.12
N ARG A 527 -13.44 0.48 19.37
CA ARG A 527 -13.82 -0.48 18.31
C ARG A 527 -13.01 -1.77 18.35
N GLY A 528 -13.17 -2.60 17.32
CA GLY A 528 -12.45 -3.86 17.14
C GLY A 528 -13.04 -5.05 17.89
N VAL A 529 -14.07 -4.84 18.73
CA VAL A 529 -14.76 -5.91 19.47
C VAL A 529 -16.26 -5.62 19.53
N LEU A 530 -17.09 -6.66 19.38
CA LEU A 530 -18.53 -6.60 19.61
C LEU A 530 -18.83 -6.73 21.11
N ALA A 531 -18.82 -5.61 21.82
CA ALA A 531 -19.10 -5.57 23.27
C ALA A 531 -19.87 -4.29 23.67
N PRO A 532 -20.63 -4.32 24.79
CA PRO A 532 -21.29 -3.14 25.32
C PRO A 532 -20.34 -1.95 25.49
N GLY A 533 -20.78 -0.77 25.06
CA GLY A 533 -20.01 0.47 25.09
C GLY A 533 -19.07 0.68 23.89
N LYS A 534 -18.82 -0.35 23.08
CA LYS A 534 -18.05 -0.24 21.83
C LYS A 534 -18.88 0.38 20.72
N LYS A 535 -18.21 1.02 19.77
CA LYS A 535 -18.78 1.57 18.56
C LYS A 535 -19.44 0.46 17.73
N ALA A 536 -20.61 0.76 17.18
CA ALA A 536 -21.40 -0.15 16.36
C ALA A 536 -20.89 -0.21 14.92
N ASP A 537 -19.64 -0.65 14.76
CA ASP A 537 -19.04 -1.02 13.48
C ASP A 537 -19.15 -2.53 13.32
N ILE A 538 -20.04 -2.98 12.43
CA ILE A 538 -20.49 -4.38 12.40
C ILE A 538 -20.65 -4.85 10.95
N ASN A 539 -20.11 -6.03 10.65
CA ASN A 539 -20.40 -6.77 9.43
C ASN A 539 -21.36 -7.93 9.72
N ILE A 540 -22.37 -8.09 8.87
CA ILE A 540 -23.22 -9.29 8.80
C ILE A 540 -22.94 -9.99 7.47
N ILE A 541 -22.48 -11.24 7.54
CA ILE A 541 -21.87 -11.95 6.42
C ILE A 541 -22.53 -13.30 6.21
N ASP A 542 -22.99 -13.53 4.98
CA ASP A 542 -23.41 -14.85 4.49
C ASP A 542 -22.17 -15.63 4.05
N MET A 543 -21.63 -16.44 4.96
CA MET A 543 -20.40 -17.20 4.73
C MET A 543 -20.52 -18.24 3.61
N ASP A 544 -21.73 -18.67 3.22
CA ASP A 544 -21.90 -19.59 2.09
C ASP A 544 -21.87 -18.86 0.74
N LYS A 545 -22.27 -17.58 0.74
CA LYS A 545 -22.25 -16.73 -0.46
C LYS A 545 -21.04 -15.82 -0.57
N LEU A 546 -20.21 -15.72 0.48
CA LEU A 546 -19.02 -14.87 0.48
C LEU A 546 -18.08 -15.25 -0.66
N ARG A 547 -17.84 -14.34 -1.60
CA ARG A 547 -17.02 -14.61 -2.80
C ARG A 547 -16.25 -13.37 -3.19
N ILE A 548 -15.11 -13.61 -3.82
CA ILE A 548 -14.31 -12.58 -4.48
C ILE A 548 -14.31 -12.89 -5.97
N HIS A 549 -14.63 -11.89 -6.76
CA HIS A 549 -14.71 -12.02 -8.21
C HIS A 549 -13.38 -11.74 -8.88
N GLU A 550 -13.25 -12.11 -10.15
CA GLU A 550 -12.08 -11.75 -10.95
C GLU A 550 -11.96 -10.22 -11.02
N PRO A 551 -10.76 -9.63 -10.76
CA PRO A 551 -10.55 -8.20 -10.91
C PRO A 551 -10.88 -7.70 -12.31
N TYR A 552 -11.38 -6.48 -12.41
CA TYR A 552 -11.69 -5.84 -13.68
C TYR A 552 -11.28 -4.37 -13.68
N LEU A 553 -11.20 -3.80 -14.88
CA LEU A 553 -10.80 -2.41 -15.09
C LEU A 553 -12.03 -1.52 -15.19
N ILE A 554 -11.98 -0.36 -14.55
CA ILE A 554 -12.98 0.71 -14.62
C ILE A 554 -12.29 2.06 -14.82
N ASP A 555 -12.99 2.99 -15.47
CA ASP A 555 -12.47 4.33 -15.79
C ASP A 555 -13.23 5.38 -14.96
N ASP A 556 -13.12 5.30 -13.63
CA ASP A 556 -13.90 6.08 -12.66
C ASP A 556 -13.10 7.07 -11.82
N MET A 557 -11.78 7.11 -11.98
CA MET A 557 -10.92 8.07 -11.31
C MET A 557 -11.01 9.44 -11.99
N PRO A 558 -10.64 10.55 -11.30
CA PRO A 558 -10.50 11.86 -11.91
C PRO A 558 -9.75 11.82 -13.25
N CYS A 559 -10.11 12.71 -14.18
CA CYS A 559 -9.73 12.67 -15.60
C CYS A 559 -10.18 11.43 -16.38
N GLY A 560 -11.06 10.58 -15.83
CA GLY A 560 -11.45 9.29 -16.44
C GLY A 560 -10.30 8.28 -16.45
N GLN A 561 -9.40 8.35 -15.47
CA GLN A 561 -8.27 7.44 -15.38
C GLN A 561 -8.75 6.04 -14.98
N GLN A 562 -8.07 5.06 -15.55
CA GLN A 562 -8.38 3.65 -15.33
C GLN A 562 -7.77 3.14 -14.03
N ARG A 563 -8.51 2.29 -13.32
CA ARG A 563 -7.99 1.46 -12.24
C ARG A 563 -8.57 0.05 -12.27
N TRP A 564 -7.89 -0.87 -11.61
CA TRP A 564 -8.41 -2.15 -11.19
C TRP A 564 -9.36 -1.97 -10.01
N THR A 565 -10.46 -2.69 -10.05
CA THR A 565 -11.37 -2.89 -8.93
C THR A 565 -11.71 -4.39 -8.83
N GLN A 566 -12.37 -4.78 -7.75
CA GLN A 566 -12.79 -6.15 -7.53
C GLN A 566 -14.10 -6.16 -6.75
N ASP A 567 -15.09 -6.88 -7.27
CA ASP A 567 -16.36 -7.06 -6.60
C ASP A 567 -16.28 -8.19 -5.58
N VAL A 568 -17.11 -8.07 -4.53
CA VAL A 568 -17.30 -9.11 -3.52
C VAL A 568 -18.79 -9.33 -3.27
N ASP A 569 -19.16 -10.58 -3.03
CA ASP A 569 -20.51 -10.97 -2.60
C ASP A 569 -20.50 -11.45 -1.15
N GLY A 570 -21.68 -11.54 -0.55
CA GLY A 570 -21.89 -12.19 0.76
C GLY A 570 -22.05 -11.23 1.93
N TYR A 571 -21.66 -9.96 1.80
CA TYR A 571 -21.98 -8.93 2.80
C TYR A 571 -23.48 -8.59 2.75
N ARG A 572 -24.19 -8.97 3.81
CA ARG A 572 -25.62 -8.69 3.97
C ARG A 572 -25.85 -7.28 4.49
N LEU A 573 -25.02 -6.85 5.43
CA LEU A 573 -25.06 -5.52 6.02
C LEU A 573 -23.66 -5.14 6.50
N THR A 574 -23.26 -3.89 6.26
CA THR A 574 -22.10 -3.27 6.89
C THR A 574 -22.56 -2.00 7.57
N LEU A 575 -22.37 -1.93 8.90
CA LEU A 575 -22.69 -0.80 9.75
C LEU A 575 -21.43 -0.03 10.11
N VAL A 576 -21.50 1.30 10.05
CA VAL A 576 -20.52 2.22 10.64
C VAL A 576 -21.26 3.15 11.58
N SER A 577 -20.85 3.22 12.84
CA SER A 577 -21.53 4.01 13.88
C SER A 577 -23.03 3.68 13.97
N GLY A 578 -23.39 2.40 13.85
CA GLY A 578 -24.79 1.93 13.88
C GLY A 578 -25.60 2.25 12.61
N ARG A 579 -25.02 2.88 11.59
CA ARG A 579 -25.70 3.22 10.33
C ARG A 579 -25.25 2.31 9.20
N ALA A 580 -26.20 1.76 8.47
CA ALA A 580 -25.91 0.90 7.32
C ALA A 580 -25.28 1.72 6.19
N ILE A 581 -24.03 1.39 5.84
CA ILE A 581 -23.31 1.99 4.69
C ILE A 581 -23.43 1.11 3.45
N PHE A 582 -23.56 -0.20 3.65
CA PHE A 582 -23.90 -1.17 2.62
C PHE A 582 -25.00 -2.11 3.10
N GLU A 583 -25.92 -2.44 2.20
CA GLU A 583 -26.95 -3.46 2.40
C GLU A 583 -27.03 -4.32 1.14
N HIS A 584 -26.96 -5.65 1.30
CA HIS A 584 -26.93 -6.60 0.18
C HIS A 584 -25.89 -6.25 -0.92
N GLY A 585 -24.68 -5.88 -0.50
CA GLY A 585 -23.58 -5.51 -1.40
C GLY A 585 -23.77 -4.17 -2.13
N LYS A 586 -24.78 -3.37 -1.77
CA LYS A 586 -25.05 -2.07 -2.41
C LYS A 586 -24.88 -0.91 -1.42
N PRO A 587 -24.28 0.21 -1.85
CA PRO A 587 -24.16 1.39 -1.01
C PRO A 587 -25.54 1.97 -0.69
N THR A 588 -25.76 2.40 0.55
CA THR A 588 -27.05 2.95 1.03
C THR A 588 -27.16 4.46 0.84
N GLY A 589 -26.04 5.15 0.55
CA GLY A 589 -25.96 6.61 0.59
C GLY A 589 -25.51 7.17 1.95
N ALA A 590 -25.44 6.36 3.00
CA ALA A 590 -25.01 6.84 4.32
C ALA A 590 -23.50 7.03 4.38
N LEU A 591 -23.08 8.20 4.86
CA LEU A 591 -21.67 8.57 5.06
C LEU A 591 -21.39 8.95 6.53
N PRO A 592 -21.50 7.99 7.47
CA PRO A 592 -21.38 8.25 8.92
C PRO A 592 -19.93 8.30 9.41
N GLY A 593 -18.96 7.99 8.56
CA GLY A 593 -17.54 7.96 8.86
C GLY A 593 -17.01 9.31 9.35
N ARG A 594 -15.99 9.23 10.20
CA ARG A 594 -15.34 10.36 10.84
C ARG A 594 -13.82 10.21 10.81
N LEU A 595 -13.14 11.34 10.90
CA LEU A 595 -11.72 11.37 11.24
C LEU A 595 -11.53 10.82 12.65
N VAL A 596 -10.64 9.84 12.79
CA VAL A 596 -10.19 9.27 14.05
C VAL A 596 -8.92 10.02 14.46
N ARG A 597 -9.03 10.84 15.50
CA ARG A 597 -7.88 11.47 16.14
C ARG A 597 -7.28 10.52 17.17
N ASN A 598 -5.96 10.57 17.31
CA ASN A 598 -5.20 9.73 18.23
C ASN A 598 -5.80 9.78 19.65
N PRO A 599 -6.39 8.69 20.13
CA PRO A 599 -7.09 8.67 21.42
C PRO A 599 -6.13 8.80 22.62
N ARG A 600 -4.82 8.70 22.41
CA ARG A 600 -3.80 8.90 23.46
C ARG A 600 -3.55 10.37 23.78
N ARG A 601 -3.96 11.28 22.88
CA ARG A 601 -3.86 12.74 23.06
C ARG A 601 -4.45 13.23 24.38
N ASP A 602 -5.57 12.66 24.80
CA ASP A 602 -6.31 13.10 26.00
C ASP A 602 -6.01 12.28 27.26
N ALA A 603 -5.21 11.20 27.14
CA ALA A 603 -5.00 10.23 28.22
C ALA A 603 -3.98 10.67 29.29
N GLY A 604 -3.30 11.82 29.11
CA GLY A 604 -2.46 12.47 30.13
C GLY A 604 -1.19 11.74 30.60
N ALA A 605 -0.98 10.47 30.22
CA ALA A 605 0.27 9.74 30.43
C ALA A 605 0.21 8.41 29.66
N TRP A 606 1.05 8.25 28.65
CA TRP A 606 1.33 6.93 28.09
C TRP A 606 2.07 6.08 29.14
N ARG A 607 1.67 4.80 29.27
CA ARG A 607 2.20 3.81 30.21
C ARG A 607 3.04 2.75 29.49
N GLY A 608 4.13 3.14 28.86
CA GLY A 608 5.33 2.31 28.95
C GLY A 608 6.30 2.99 29.88
N VAL A 609 7.29 2.25 30.36
CA VAL A 609 8.14 2.65 31.49
C VAL A 609 8.70 4.05 31.26
N ALA A 610 8.29 5.01 32.10
CA ALA A 610 8.81 6.37 32.04
C ALA A 610 10.33 6.35 32.27
N PRO A 611 11.16 6.85 31.34
CA PRO A 611 12.58 6.98 31.61
C PRO A 611 12.79 8.09 32.66
N GLN A 612 13.67 7.83 33.63
CA GLN A 612 14.25 8.89 34.44
C GLN A 612 15.23 9.67 33.54
N VAL A 613 14.77 10.78 32.98
CA VAL A 613 15.57 11.65 32.13
C VAL A 613 16.51 12.50 33.00
N ALA A 614 17.82 12.41 32.75
CA ALA A 614 18.80 13.38 33.24
C ALA A 614 18.70 14.67 32.41
N GLY A 615 18.87 15.83 33.08
CA GLY A 615 18.46 17.16 32.62
C GLY A 615 18.95 17.69 31.26
N PRO A 616 18.44 18.87 30.84
CA PRO A 616 18.51 19.36 29.47
C PRO A 616 19.94 19.72 29.02
N LEU A 617 20.25 19.39 27.76
CA LEU A 617 21.42 19.90 27.04
C LEU A 617 21.10 21.32 26.53
N GLU A 618 21.97 22.28 26.86
CA GLU A 618 21.88 23.66 26.38
C GLU A 618 22.05 23.75 24.86
N ALA A 619 21.16 24.52 24.22
CA ALA A 619 21.21 24.82 22.79
C ALA A 619 22.44 25.69 22.46
N ALA A 620 23.30 25.20 21.57
CA ALA A 620 24.39 25.99 21.01
C ALA A 620 23.91 26.75 19.76
N ALA A 621 24.20 28.06 19.69
CA ALA A 621 23.99 28.87 18.50
C ALA A 621 25.06 28.56 17.42
N LEU A 622 24.62 28.43 16.17
CA LEU A 622 25.40 28.03 14.99
C LEU A 622 26.15 29.20 14.32
N PRO A 623 27.32 28.94 13.70
CA PRO A 623 27.90 29.80 12.67
C PRO A 623 27.35 29.47 11.27
N ALA A 624 27.12 30.49 10.45
CA ALA A 624 26.68 30.36 9.06
C ALA A 624 27.89 30.32 8.08
N GLY A 625 27.96 29.32 7.20
CA GLY A 625 28.91 29.28 6.07
C GLY A 625 29.11 27.89 5.45
N GLU A 626 29.34 27.86 4.13
CA GLU A 626 29.53 26.70 3.21
C GLU A 626 28.29 25.82 2.94
N ALA A 627 27.65 25.21 3.94
CA ALA A 627 26.58 24.22 3.66
C ALA A 627 25.32 24.82 3.00
N ALA A 628 24.99 26.08 3.32
CA ALA A 628 23.86 26.80 2.71
C ALA A 628 24.10 27.16 1.23
N ALA A 629 25.37 27.34 0.82
CA ALA A 629 25.72 27.67 -0.56
C ALA A 629 25.60 26.43 -1.46
N ASP A 630 26.02 25.26 -0.96
CA ASP A 630 25.87 23.97 -1.65
C ASP A 630 24.39 23.57 -1.77
N ALA A 631 23.58 23.81 -0.74
CA ALA A 631 22.14 23.57 -0.77
C ALA A 631 21.42 24.41 -1.85
N ALA A 632 21.70 25.72 -1.90
CA ALA A 632 21.12 26.62 -2.91
C ALA A 632 21.62 26.33 -4.34
N ALA A 633 22.81 25.76 -4.50
CA ALA A 633 23.31 25.32 -5.80
C ALA A 633 22.62 24.02 -6.26
N ALA A 634 22.36 23.08 -5.34
CA ALA A 634 21.66 21.84 -5.62
C ALA A 634 20.19 22.08 -6.02
N GLU A 635 19.49 23.00 -5.35
CA GLU A 635 18.10 23.36 -5.68
C GLU A 635 17.99 23.97 -7.09
N ARG A 636 18.88 24.91 -7.44
CA ARG A 636 18.94 25.49 -8.79
C ARG A 636 19.27 24.46 -9.88
N ALA A 637 20.05 23.42 -9.55
CA ALA A 637 20.34 22.32 -10.47
C ALA A 637 19.15 21.38 -10.69
N LEU A 638 18.18 21.36 -9.77
CA LEU A 638 16.93 20.61 -9.90
C LEU A 638 15.86 21.39 -10.67
N ASP A 639 15.83 22.72 -10.55
CA ASP A 639 14.93 23.59 -11.32
C ASP A 639 15.22 23.56 -12.84
N GLY A 640 16.47 23.30 -13.25
CA GLY A 640 16.84 23.13 -14.66
C GLY A 640 16.42 21.80 -15.29
N ALA A 641 15.83 20.87 -14.51
CA ALA A 641 15.45 19.52 -14.94
C ALA A 641 13.93 19.32 -15.10
N GLU A 642 13.17 20.41 -15.25
CA GLU A 642 11.73 20.36 -15.46
C GLU A 642 11.33 19.58 -16.72
N SER A 643 10.22 18.82 -16.58
CA SER A 643 9.41 18.21 -17.65
C SER A 643 9.82 16.85 -18.23
N LYS A 644 10.04 15.79 -17.43
CA LYS A 644 9.84 14.39 -17.90
C LYS A 644 9.20 13.48 -16.84
N GLY A 645 8.11 13.94 -16.23
CA GLY A 645 7.22 13.12 -15.41
C GLY A 645 6.65 11.96 -16.22
N ALA A 646 7.21 10.78 -15.97
CA ALA A 646 6.70 9.50 -16.40
C ALA A 646 7.39 8.45 -15.53
N SER A 647 6.63 7.47 -15.02
CA SER A 647 7.19 6.29 -14.35
C SER A 647 8.38 5.72 -15.14
N ALA A 648 9.34 5.07 -14.48
CA ALA A 648 10.51 4.48 -15.18
C ALA A 648 10.09 3.68 -16.44
N MET A 649 8.92 3.04 -16.37
CA MET A 649 8.29 2.32 -17.47
C MET A 649 7.75 3.21 -18.60
N ALA A 650 7.10 4.31 -18.26
CA ALA A 650 6.66 5.29 -19.24
C ALA A 650 7.82 6.03 -19.93
N ARG A 651 8.95 6.22 -19.25
CA ARG A 651 10.19 6.75 -19.85
C ARG A 651 10.83 5.77 -20.83
N ILE A 652 10.86 4.48 -20.49
CA ILE A 652 11.36 3.40 -21.38
C ILE A 652 10.49 3.27 -22.64
N LEU A 653 9.17 3.31 -22.49
CA LEU A 653 8.23 3.25 -23.63
C LEU A 653 8.32 4.49 -24.52
N ARG A 654 8.61 5.66 -23.94
CA ARG A 654 8.77 6.93 -24.67
C ARG A 654 10.12 7.00 -25.38
N SER A 655 11.20 6.56 -24.75
CA SER A 655 12.55 6.55 -25.34
C SER A 655 12.69 5.56 -26.49
N THR A 656 11.98 4.43 -26.46
CA THR A 656 11.92 3.51 -27.62
C THR A 656 11.20 4.13 -28.82
N VAL A 657 10.14 4.93 -28.58
CA VAL A 657 9.43 5.65 -29.65
C VAL A 657 10.29 6.78 -30.22
N GLU A 658 10.92 7.58 -29.36
CA GLU A 658 11.80 8.69 -29.78
C GLU A 658 13.03 8.18 -30.56
N ALA A 659 13.63 7.04 -30.16
CA ALA A 659 14.74 6.41 -30.87
C ALA A 659 14.32 5.87 -32.26
N GLU A 660 13.10 5.34 -32.40
CA GLU A 660 12.55 4.91 -33.69
C GLU A 660 12.19 6.08 -34.61
N GLU A 661 11.68 7.19 -34.06
CA GLU A 661 11.40 8.41 -34.83
C GLU A 661 12.69 9.09 -35.31
N ALA A 662 13.74 9.12 -34.48
CA ALA A 662 15.07 9.57 -34.88
C ALA A 662 15.70 8.66 -35.95
N GLY A 663 15.49 7.34 -35.85
CA GLY A 663 15.91 6.37 -36.87
C GLY A 663 15.19 6.54 -38.22
N ARG A 664 13.96 7.06 -38.22
CA ARG A 664 13.21 7.40 -39.45
C ARG A 664 13.64 8.73 -40.06
N ALA A 665 13.96 9.73 -39.23
CA ALA A 665 14.46 11.02 -39.70
C ALA A 665 15.90 10.92 -40.28
N GLY A 666 16.70 9.96 -39.82
CA GLY A 666 18.05 9.69 -40.34
C GLY A 666 18.11 8.94 -41.67
N ALA A 667 16.99 8.45 -42.21
CA ALA A 667 16.96 7.66 -43.45
C ALA A 667 16.71 8.48 -44.73
N THR A 668 16.59 9.81 -44.64
CA THR A 668 16.39 10.70 -45.80
C THR A 668 17.39 11.85 -45.85
N GLY A 669 18.69 11.53 -45.90
CA GLY A 669 19.77 12.47 -46.17
C GLY A 669 20.81 11.86 -47.10
N PRO A 670 21.36 12.60 -48.08
CA PRO A 670 22.25 12.03 -49.09
C PRO A 670 23.58 11.61 -48.46
N GLN A 671 24.05 10.39 -48.81
CA GLN A 671 25.36 9.89 -48.42
C GLN A 671 26.48 10.87 -48.85
N PRO A 672 27.41 11.26 -47.97
CA PRO A 672 28.56 12.03 -48.37
C PRO A 672 29.60 11.11 -49.02
N THR A 673 30.06 11.52 -50.21
CA THR A 673 31.13 10.87 -50.97
C THR A 673 32.47 10.94 -50.24
N LEU A 674 33.14 9.79 -50.14
CA LEU A 674 34.55 9.65 -49.75
C LEU A 674 35.47 10.41 -50.71
N ARG A 675 36.16 11.47 -50.25
CA ARG A 675 37.42 11.98 -50.82
C ARG A 675 38.19 12.89 -49.84
N GLY A 676 39.41 12.48 -49.49
CA GLY A 676 40.58 13.38 -49.45
C GLY A 676 41.12 13.89 -48.10
N ALA A 677 42.35 13.43 -47.79
CA ALA A 677 43.48 14.13 -47.11
C ALA A 677 43.32 14.58 -45.63
N ALA A 678 44.03 14.00 -44.66
CA ALA A 678 45.47 14.07 -44.34
C ALA A 678 45.91 15.31 -43.51
N SER A 679 46.60 15.02 -42.39
CA SER A 679 47.29 15.93 -41.45
C SER A 679 46.35 16.77 -40.56
N GLN A 680 46.54 16.96 -39.25
CA GLN A 680 47.76 17.17 -38.46
C GLN A 680 47.67 16.65 -37.02
N ARG A 681 48.83 16.27 -36.47
CA ARG A 681 49.12 16.03 -35.04
C ARG A 681 49.11 17.36 -34.25
N SER A 682 48.66 17.35 -32.99
CA SER A 682 49.50 17.50 -31.78
C SER A 682 48.79 18.18 -30.59
N ARG A 683 48.96 17.58 -29.39
CA ARG A 683 49.02 18.15 -28.02
C ARG A 683 47.71 18.83 -27.52
N LEU A 684 47.19 18.59 -26.32
CA LEU A 684 47.72 18.08 -25.04
C LEU A 684 46.55 17.40 -24.29
#